data_AF-Q4N152-F1
#
_entry.id   AF-Q4N152-F1
#
_cell.length_a   1.000
_cell.length_b   1.000
_cell.length_c   1.000
_cell.angle_alpha   90.00
_cell.angle_beta   90.00
_cell.angle_gamma   90.00
#
_symmetry.space_group_name_H-M   'P 1'
#
loop_
_entity.id
_entity.type
_entity.pdbx_description
1 polymer ?
#
loop_
_entity_poly.entity_id
_entity_poly.type
_entity_poly.pdbx_seq_one_letter_code
_entity_poly.pdbx_strand_id
1 'polypeptide(L)'
;MMAKFNNSLGIKVFSDQIKFSEIPSDLLRHLNLKNHKKLSNYEENEPDLSLDSVYNDFSLRLPLNHLLRNQGLKYDTLVGVNIRSFRHNPNEDNNFKAYKLFGTDFNLVYLNPNSSPEFQNSNDPSYYHLFLSLLSSVNSVLVDPSDSNLNDLKISCDNFDSCLFSREASNYISDILKHYQRIGAVELSRDYQMNHENVQGVSLLDSSKLVRAGSSKSDIGFSFSPSGFLMPYHLGILSHLCDYNIINCTVPLSGASSGSLSICYSVVMNSFTNCMKTIESATSRLRQNDVNDVNSVKGEHLDTILKDVLYESLVEGSNEFINSRIGKITVAYSIIKHLRFRAKQCSNFTSVSDLVDCLRASSYIPMYSSKKPMIYKGNHCYDGQLGLSKSLGCPDTDSRRTIRVNPYQFTSSSISNQNLLNEFITPHLTGRDEFLMYYIRLKSLIYQLCLREIALENLNMATEFPKELTHCINLYHNISPRSPSKINIIKNFNKNYKNTRDYTNLLALWNSEKLLDLFVLVVMFEKILQVDKYNAKKYQLDSVSDILKKFGTNNLFKKSIQTSSMTLLTYLYLKISRYSLSTPIPQIPDSLYPIINRNVDDNNPNKEKINILKNLLLFITPPFTLHYSYCDSNELLRNALSRRKLFGISLHSSDEFQLRFFYDLGKTDSFRWVIQEYIKFENYVYLKILQLIISDSPDNNNSSGGSKEFKVDDDNSSEPLHEIQMKLVSDTLSMVDSLGLETQLVTDSVHYKFFKKLNFSIRNSILSNLMNAPFSS
;
A
#
# COMPACT_ATOMS: atom_id res chain seq x y z
N MET A 1 31.59 -25.21 13.39
CA MET A 1 30.15 -25.57 13.43
C MET A 1 29.24 -24.33 13.42
N MET A 2 29.62 -23.17 13.99
CA MET A 2 28.91 -21.88 13.83
C MET A 2 28.89 -21.30 12.40
N ALA A 3 29.92 -21.54 11.58
CA ALA A 3 29.94 -21.08 10.18
C ALA A 3 28.89 -21.74 9.27
N LYS A 4 28.41 -22.95 9.63
CA LYS A 4 27.31 -23.63 8.91
C LYS A 4 25.92 -23.15 9.37
N PHE A 5 25.81 -22.53 10.56
CA PHE A 5 24.56 -21.98 11.07
C PHE A 5 24.28 -20.57 10.50
N ASN A 6 25.33 -19.78 10.22
CA ASN A 6 25.20 -18.49 9.54
C ASN A 6 24.81 -18.65 8.05
N ASN A 7 25.30 -19.72 7.39
CA ASN A 7 24.91 -20.04 6.02
C ASN A 7 23.46 -20.53 5.88
N SER A 8 22.82 -21.04 6.94
CA SER A 8 21.39 -21.44 6.88
C SER A 8 20.41 -20.28 7.06
N LEU A 9 20.90 -19.07 7.39
CA LEU A 9 20.08 -17.88 7.61
C LEU A 9 20.20 -16.83 6.48
N GLY A 10 20.98 -17.09 5.42
CA GLY A 10 21.20 -16.10 4.35
C GLY A 10 21.98 -14.85 4.80
N ILE A 11 22.72 -14.95 5.90
CA ILE A 11 23.41 -13.82 6.54
C ILE A 11 24.81 -13.66 5.95
N LYS A 12 24.90 -12.91 4.85
CA LYS A 12 26.11 -12.19 4.43
C LYS A 12 25.68 -10.91 3.72
N VAL A 13 25.79 -9.76 4.38
CA VAL A 13 25.87 -8.46 3.68
C VAL A 13 26.87 -7.57 4.41
N PHE A 14 27.69 -6.89 3.60
CA PHE A 14 28.82 -6.07 3.97
C PHE A 14 28.43 -4.68 4.49
N SER A 15 29.38 -4.12 5.23
CA SER A 15 29.45 -2.83 5.90
C SER A 15 29.51 -1.65 4.94
N ASP A 16 28.81 -0.57 5.29
CA ASP A 16 29.31 0.81 5.16
C ASP A 16 28.59 1.69 6.19
N GLN A 17 29.31 2.68 6.74
CA GLN A 17 28.76 3.67 7.67
C GLN A 17 27.87 4.66 6.91
N ILE A 18 26.65 4.86 7.39
CA ILE A 18 25.64 5.69 6.72
C ILE A 18 25.88 7.17 7.03
N LYS A 19 26.24 7.98 6.02
CA LYS A 19 26.37 9.44 6.16
C LYS A 19 24.99 10.09 6.35
N PHE A 20 24.91 11.19 7.10
CA PHE A 20 23.69 12.00 7.20
C PHE A 20 23.31 12.54 5.83
N SER A 21 22.07 12.33 5.40
CA SER A 21 21.48 13.11 4.32
C SER A 21 21.05 14.44 4.93
N GLU A 22 21.96 15.40 4.95
CA GLU A 22 21.58 16.80 5.19
C GLU A 22 20.63 17.22 4.05
N ILE A 23 19.62 18.03 4.39
CA ILE A 23 18.71 18.58 3.37
C ILE A 23 19.58 19.37 2.39
N PRO A 24 19.55 19.08 1.07
CA PRO A 24 20.35 19.81 0.12
C PRO A 24 20.10 21.32 0.25
N SER A 25 21.15 22.12 0.44
CA SER A 25 21.05 23.57 0.67
C SER A 25 20.30 24.30 -0.47
N ASP A 26 20.35 23.76 -1.68
CA ASP A 26 19.60 24.27 -2.82
C ASP A 26 18.08 24.09 -2.69
N LEU A 27 17.58 23.10 -1.92
CA LEU A 27 16.14 22.96 -1.65
C LEU A 27 15.59 24.10 -0.80
N LEU A 28 16.39 24.59 0.15
CA LEU A 28 15.96 25.64 1.08
C LEU A 28 15.67 26.96 0.35
N ARG A 29 16.26 27.17 -0.84
CA ARG A 29 15.96 28.33 -1.69
C ARG A 29 14.56 28.30 -2.29
N HIS A 30 13.91 27.14 -2.31
CA HIS A 30 12.53 26.98 -2.78
C HIS A 30 11.50 27.11 -1.65
N LEU A 31 11.93 27.33 -0.41
CA LEU A 31 11.02 27.67 0.69
C LEU A 31 10.67 29.16 0.63
N ASN A 32 9.37 29.46 0.62
CA ASN A 32 8.87 30.81 0.68
C ASN A 32 8.89 31.32 2.14
N LEU A 33 10.08 31.71 2.62
CA LEU A 33 10.28 32.20 3.98
C LEU A 33 9.47 33.48 4.28
N LYS A 34 9.09 34.25 3.25
CA LYS A 34 8.23 35.44 3.42
C LYS A 34 6.81 35.04 3.82
N ASN A 35 6.23 34.02 3.18
CA ASN A 35 4.92 33.50 3.55
C ASN A 35 4.95 32.79 4.90
N HIS A 36 6.04 32.08 5.20
CA HIS A 36 6.26 31.51 6.54
C HIS A 36 6.29 32.59 7.63
N LYS A 37 7.07 33.67 7.47
CA LYS A 37 7.09 34.78 8.44
C LYS A 37 5.72 35.43 8.65
N LYS A 38 4.92 35.58 7.59
CA LYS A 38 3.54 36.12 7.66
C LYS A 38 2.59 35.21 8.44
N LEU A 39 2.64 33.90 8.20
CA LEU A 39 1.77 32.92 8.88
C LEU A 39 2.17 32.73 10.34
N SER A 40 3.46 32.85 10.63
CA SER A 40 4.03 32.67 11.97
C SER A 40 4.09 33.97 12.81
N ASN A 41 3.53 35.09 12.31
CA ASN A 41 3.54 36.41 12.96
C ASN A 41 4.94 36.92 13.38
N TYR A 42 6.00 36.58 12.64
CA TYR A 42 7.35 37.11 12.91
C TYR A 42 7.48 38.57 12.46
N GLU A 43 8.23 39.39 13.21
CA GLU A 43 8.57 40.75 12.80
C GLU A 43 9.48 40.73 11.54
N GLU A 44 9.23 41.61 10.57
CA GLU A 44 9.97 41.66 9.29
C GLU A 44 11.50 41.84 9.45
N ASN A 45 11.96 42.30 10.63
CA ASN A 45 13.35 42.65 10.93
C ASN A 45 14.19 41.52 11.56
N GLU A 46 13.65 40.31 11.74
CA GLU A 46 14.46 39.20 12.27
C GLU A 46 15.48 38.66 11.24
N PRO A 47 16.71 38.31 11.69
CA PRO A 47 17.78 37.82 10.82
C PRO A 47 17.38 36.55 10.05
N ASP A 48 18.05 36.28 8.93
CA ASP A 48 17.82 35.08 8.13
C ASP A 48 17.98 33.81 9.01
N LEU A 49 16.99 32.92 8.90
CA LEU A 49 16.93 31.67 9.67
C LEU A 49 18.18 30.82 9.42
N SER A 50 18.84 30.37 10.48
CA SER A 50 19.92 29.38 10.38
C SER A 50 19.38 28.05 9.87
N LEU A 51 20.20 27.24 9.20
CA LEU A 51 19.81 25.92 8.71
C LEU A 51 19.22 25.03 9.82
N ASP A 52 19.82 25.11 11.02
CA ASP A 52 19.37 24.38 12.21
C ASP A 52 18.01 24.88 12.71
N SER A 53 17.74 26.19 12.63
CA SER A 53 16.43 26.73 12.98
C SER A 53 15.32 26.27 12.03
N VAL A 54 15.62 26.17 10.72
CA VAL A 54 14.67 25.65 9.71
C VAL A 54 14.43 24.16 9.92
N TYR A 55 15.47 23.39 10.26
CA TYR A 55 15.35 21.96 10.49
C TYR A 55 14.47 21.62 11.71
N ASN A 56 14.55 22.46 12.75
CA ASN A 56 13.80 22.28 13.99
C ASN A 56 12.40 22.91 13.96
N ASP A 57 12.06 23.69 12.93
CA ASP A 57 10.72 24.25 12.77
C ASP A 57 9.77 23.24 12.11
N PHE A 58 8.93 22.60 12.93
CA PHE A 58 7.93 21.64 12.46
C PHE A 58 6.84 22.25 11.57
N SER A 59 6.62 23.57 11.58
CA SER A 59 5.68 24.21 10.65
C SER A 59 6.15 24.10 9.19
N LEU A 60 7.47 24.04 8.96
CA LEU A 60 8.08 23.87 7.64
C LEU A 60 8.22 22.41 7.22
N ARG A 61 7.77 21.46 8.05
CA ARG A 61 8.03 20.05 7.82
C ARG A 61 7.34 19.49 6.59
N LEU A 62 6.06 19.78 6.40
CA LEU A 62 5.32 19.33 5.22
C LEU A 62 5.86 19.97 3.92
N PRO A 63 6.17 21.28 3.87
CA PRO A 63 6.85 21.91 2.73
C PRO A 63 8.18 21.24 2.37
N LEU A 64 9.03 20.96 3.37
CA LEU A 64 10.31 20.29 3.17
C LEU A 64 10.13 18.87 2.61
N ASN A 65 9.17 18.11 3.15
CA ASN A 65 8.84 16.77 2.65
C ASN A 65 8.39 16.81 1.18
N HIS A 66 7.54 17.79 0.82
CA HIS A 66 7.09 17.98 -0.56
C HIS A 66 8.25 18.26 -1.52
N LEU A 67 9.18 19.13 -1.13
CA LEU A 67 10.39 19.44 -1.90
C LEU A 67 11.33 18.24 -2.05
N LEU A 68 11.55 17.49 -0.96
CA LEU A 68 12.34 16.26 -0.97
C LEU A 68 11.75 15.22 -1.92
N ARG A 69 10.42 15.06 -1.92
CA ARG A 69 9.73 14.14 -2.83
C ARG A 69 9.90 14.51 -4.31
N ASN A 70 9.87 15.80 -4.64
CA ASN A 70 10.17 16.26 -6.00
C ASN A 70 11.58 15.82 -6.45
N GLN A 71 12.58 15.91 -5.57
CA GLN A 71 13.92 15.40 -5.87
C GLN A 71 13.94 13.87 -6.01
N GLY A 72 13.18 13.17 -5.17
CA GLY A 72 13.01 11.73 -5.24
C GLY A 72 12.52 11.25 -6.60
N LEU A 73 11.59 11.97 -7.23
CA LEU A 73 11.12 11.61 -8.58
C LEU A 73 12.21 11.67 -9.65
N LYS A 74 13.14 12.62 -9.55
CA LYS A 74 14.30 12.68 -10.45
C LYS A 74 15.18 11.45 -10.27
N TYR A 75 15.38 11.04 -9.02
CA TYR A 75 16.15 9.85 -8.67
C TYR A 75 15.45 8.56 -9.15
N ASP A 76 14.15 8.42 -8.89
CA ASP A 76 13.34 7.28 -9.32
C ASP A 76 13.31 7.13 -10.84
N THR A 77 13.39 8.23 -11.57
CA THR A 77 13.50 8.21 -13.03
C THR A 77 14.85 7.62 -13.48
N LEU A 78 15.95 8.05 -12.88
CA LEU A 78 17.29 7.49 -13.15
C LEU A 78 17.35 6.01 -12.80
N VAL A 79 16.83 5.64 -11.63
CA VAL A 79 16.70 4.25 -11.20
C VAL A 79 15.81 3.47 -12.16
N GLY A 80 14.68 4.01 -12.58
CA GLY A 80 13.76 3.40 -13.52
C GLY A 80 14.38 3.14 -14.89
N VAL A 81 15.20 4.07 -15.41
CA VAL A 81 15.98 3.88 -16.63
C VAL A 81 17.02 2.77 -16.45
N ASN A 82 17.69 2.69 -15.30
CA ASN A 82 18.64 1.63 -14.98
C ASN A 82 17.96 0.25 -14.85
N ILE A 83 16.81 0.18 -14.17
CA ILE A 83 15.98 -1.03 -14.07
C ILE A 83 15.52 -1.50 -15.45
N ARG A 84 15.08 -0.58 -16.32
CA ARG A 84 14.60 -0.92 -17.68
C ARG A 84 15.73 -1.35 -18.61
N SER A 85 16.88 -0.69 -18.54
CA SER A 85 18.02 -0.98 -19.40
C SER A 85 18.76 -2.26 -19.00
N PHE A 86 18.52 -2.80 -17.79
CA PHE A 86 19.14 -4.02 -17.25
C PHE A 86 20.66 -4.06 -17.50
N ARG A 87 21.31 -2.88 -17.49
CA ARG A 87 22.76 -2.77 -17.63
C ARG A 87 23.39 -3.30 -16.35
N HIS A 88 23.60 -4.60 -16.30
CA HIS A 88 24.56 -5.21 -15.41
C HIS A 88 25.94 -4.69 -15.82
N ASN A 89 26.44 -3.67 -15.14
CA ASN A 89 27.88 -3.52 -14.94
C ASN A 89 28.18 -4.14 -13.57
N PRO A 90 28.45 -5.46 -13.48
CA PRO A 90 28.67 -6.14 -12.21
C PRO A 90 29.93 -5.68 -11.46
N ASN A 91 30.73 -4.78 -12.04
CA ASN A 91 32.05 -4.41 -11.54
C ASN A 91 32.19 -2.97 -11.02
N GLU A 92 31.16 -2.11 -11.01
CA GLU A 92 31.39 -0.67 -10.71
C GLU A 92 30.49 -0.02 -9.64
N ASP A 93 29.28 -0.51 -9.34
CA ASP A 93 28.41 0.14 -8.33
C ASP A 93 27.86 -0.83 -7.26
N ASN A 94 28.47 -0.82 -6.06
CA ASN A 94 27.96 -1.52 -4.87
C ASN A 94 26.65 -0.91 -4.31
N ASN A 95 26.18 0.18 -4.92
CA ASN A 95 25.11 1.03 -4.40
C ASN A 95 23.71 0.67 -4.91
N PHE A 96 23.63 -0.08 -6.02
CA PHE A 96 22.38 -0.41 -6.69
C PHE A 96 22.43 -1.81 -7.32
N LYS A 97 21.44 -2.67 -7.02
CA LYS A 97 21.26 -3.97 -7.71
C LYS A 97 19.79 -4.26 -7.94
N ALA A 98 19.45 -4.86 -9.07
CA ALA A 98 18.08 -5.26 -9.40
C ALA A 98 18.00 -6.73 -9.83
N TYR A 99 17.05 -7.46 -9.27
CA TYR A 99 16.81 -8.88 -9.51
C TYR A 99 15.38 -9.13 -9.99
N LYS A 100 15.20 -10.07 -10.93
CA LYS A 100 13.87 -10.48 -11.38
C LYS A 100 13.30 -11.51 -10.40
N LEU A 101 12.23 -11.16 -9.69
CA LEU A 101 11.54 -12.06 -8.77
C LEU A 101 10.86 -13.19 -9.54
N PHE A 102 11.14 -14.42 -9.15
CA PHE A 102 10.51 -15.63 -9.68
C PHE A 102 10.56 -15.81 -11.21
N GLY A 103 11.52 -15.14 -11.88
CA GLY A 103 11.64 -15.12 -13.34
C GLY A 103 10.57 -14.27 -14.04
N THR A 104 10.10 -13.20 -13.40
CA THR A 104 8.99 -12.34 -13.85
C THR A 104 9.42 -10.89 -13.98
N ASP A 105 8.55 -10.01 -14.48
CA ASP A 105 8.81 -8.57 -14.57
C ASP A 105 8.93 -7.85 -13.23
N PHE A 106 8.52 -8.50 -12.13
CA PHE A 106 8.62 -7.96 -10.80
C PHE A 106 10.09 -7.89 -10.37
N ASN A 107 10.49 -6.75 -9.82
CA ASN A 107 11.86 -6.46 -9.48
C ASN A 107 12.04 -6.45 -7.96
N LEU A 108 13.09 -7.11 -7.49
CA LEU A 108 13.63 -6.90 -6.17
C LEU A 108 14.86 -6.01 -6.32
N VAL A 109 14.82 -4.82 -5.74
CA VAL A 109 15.82 -3.79 -5.93
C VAL A 109 16.52 -3.52 -4.61
N TYR A 110 17.82 -3.75 -4.56
CA TYR A 110 18.66 -3.30 -3.47
C TYR A 110 19.13 -1.87 -3.75
N LEU A 111 18.82 -0.96 -2.83
CA LEU A 111 19.18 0.44 -2.84
C LEU A 111 19.97 0.74 -1.57
N ASN A 112 21.26 1.05 -1.69
CA ASN A 112 22.05 1.41 -0.53
C ASN A 112 21.58 2.78 0.01
N PRO A 113 21.16 2.88 1.30
CA PRO A 113 20.68 4.14 1.88
C PRO A 113 21.74 5.24 1.93
N ASN A 114 23.02 4.90 1.79
CA ASN A 114 24.12 5.88 1.72
C ASN A 114 24.14 6.65 0.40
N SER A 115 23.63 6.04 -0.66
CA SER A 115 23.67 6.55 -2.04
C SER A 115 22.30 6.91 -2.59
N SER A 116 21.23 6.46 -1.93
CA SER A 116 19.85 6.66 -2.33
C SER A 116 19.09 7.26 -1.14
N PRO A 117 18.76 8.56 -1.16
CA PRO A 117 17.96 9.13 -0.08
C PRO A 117 16.55 8.55 -0.14
N GLU A 118 15.99 8.20 1.02
CA GLU A 118 14.56 7.87 1.13
C GLU A 118 13.77 9.18 1.21
N PHE A 119 12.81 9.37 0.29
CA PHE A 119 12.06 10.63 0.15
C PHE A 119 10.57 10.50 0.53
N GLN A 120 10.10 9.30 0.83
CA GLN A 120 8.71 9.02 1.20
C GLN A 120 8.58 8.87 2.72
N ASN A 121 7.50 9.38 3.28
CA ASN A 121 7.25 9.27 4.72
C ASN A 121 5.76 9.19 5.05
N SER A 122 5.47 8.91 6.32
CA SER A 122 4.10 8.69 6.79
C SER A 122 3.19 9.93 6.76
N ASN A 123 3.71 11.10 6.40
CA ASN A 123 2.98 12.36 6.31
C ASN A 123 2.72 12.80 4.87
N ASP A 124 3.07 11.97 3.87
CA ASP A 124 2.72 12.22 2.48
C ASP A 124 1.19 12.35 2.30
N PRO A 125 0.70 13.24 1.41
CA PRO A 125 -0.71 13.32 1.08
C PRO A 125 -1.24 12.01 0.50
N SER A 126 -2.48 11.66 0.84
CA SER A 126 -3.18 10.52 0.24
C SER A 126 -3.62 10.84 -1.18
N TYR A 127 -3.17 10.03 -2.15
CA TYR A 127 -3.59 10.15 -3.55
C TYR A 127 -5.08 9.87 -3.75
N TYR A 128 -5.65 8.97 -2.94
CA TYR A 128 -7.08 8.70 -2.93
C TYR A 128 -7.87 9.94 -2.51
N HIS A 129 -7.48 10.58 -1.40
CA HIS A 129 -8.18 11.78 -0.93
C HIS A 129 -7.92 13.01 -1.80
N LEU A 130 -6.79 13.11 -2.51
CA LEU A 130 -6.59 14.14 -3.54
C LEU A 130 -7.61 13.99 -4.68
N PHE A 131 -7.87 12.76 -5.13
CA PHE A 131 -8.90 12.50 -6.12
C PHE A 131 -10.31 12.80 -5.60
N LEU A 132 -10.61 12.45 -4.34
CA LEU A 132 -11.90 12.78 -3.73
C LEU A 132 -12.12 14.29 -3.56
N SER A 133 -11.08 15.05 -3.23
CA SER A 133 -11.10 16.52 -3.20
C SER A 133 -11.49 17.09 -4.57
N LEU A 134 -10.81 16.64 -5.63
CA LEU A 134 -11.13 17.06 -6.99
C LEU A 134 -12.58 16.71 -7.37
N LEU A 135 -13.04 15.49 -7.03
CA LEU A 135 -14.42 15.06 -7.27
C LEU A 135 -15.44 15.93 -6.53
N SER A 136 -15.18 16.24 -5.24
CA SER A 136 -16.04 17.07 -4.41
C SER A 136 -16.13 18.51 -4.95
N SER A 137 -15.00 19.10 -5.35
CA SER A 137 -14.99 20.43 -5.96
C SER A 137 -15.72 20.46 -7.31
N VAL A 138 -15.54 19.44 -8.16
CA VAL A 138 -16.29 19.32 -9.43
C VAL A 138 -17.79 19.26 -9.17
N ASN A 139 -18.24 18.46 -8.20
CA ASN A 139 -19.65 18.38 -7.83
C ASN A 139 -20.20 19.72 -7.33
N SER A 140 -19.43 20.41 -6.50
CA SER A 140 -19.82 21.72 -5.94
C SER A 140 -20.02 22.76 -7.05
N VAL A 141 -19.09 22.82 -8.01
CA VAL A 141 -19.19 23.73 -9.17
C VAL A 141 -20.35 23.35 -10.10
N LEU A 142 -20.62 22.06 -10.31
CA LEU A 142 -21.76 21.63 -11.11
C LEU A 142 -23.09 22.07 -10.49
N VAL A 143 -23.21 21.97 -9.16
CA VAL A 143 -24.41 22.35 -8.41
C VAL A 143 -24.57 23.87 -8.32
N ASP A 144 -23.50 24.59 -8.04
CA ASP A 144 -23.47 26.05 -7.92
C ASP A 144 -22.12 26.60 -8.46
N PRO A 145 -22.09 27.21 -9.65
CA PRO A 145 -20.87 27.75 -10.25
C PRO A 145 -20.52 29.14 -9.69
N SER A 146 -20.54 29.29 -8.37
CA SER A 146 -20.13 30.53 -7.70
C SER A 146 -18.60 30.70 -7.71
N ASP A 147 -18.13 31.96 -7.61
CA ASP A 147 -16.69 32.27 -7.58
C ASP A 147 -15.94 31.51 -6.47
N SER A 148 -16.61 31.24 -5.35
CA SER A 148 -16.07 30.44 -4.25
C SER A 148 -15.79 28.99 -4.67
N ASN A 149 -16.77 28.33 -5.29
CA ASN A 149 -16.63 26.93 -5.72
C ASN A 149 -15.63 26.79 -6.87
N LEU A 150 -15.55 27.78 -7.77
CA LEU A 150 -14.53 27.85 -8.83
C LEU A 150 -13.12 27.98 -8.24
N ASN A 151 -12.96 28.79 -7.18
CA ASN A 151 -11.69 28.90 -6.48
C ASN A 151 -11.31 27.60 -5.76
N ASP A 152 -12.25 26.91 -5.14
CA ASP A 152 -12.00 25.60 -4.52
C ASP A 152 -11.62 24.53 -5.56
N LEU A 153 -12.25 24.55 -6.73
CA LEU A 153 -11.85 23.71 -7.86
C LEU A 153 -10.43 24.02 -8.31
N LYS A 154 -10.06 25.30 -8.39
CA LYS A 154 -8.69 25.72 -8.71
C LYS A 154 -7.68 25.15 -7.71
N ILE A 155 -7.94 25.32 -6.41
CA ILE A 155 -7.08 24.80 -5.33
C ILE A 155 -6.97 23.28 -5.43
N SER A 156 -8.08 22.57 -5.64
CA SER A 156 -8.08 21.12 -5.84
C SER A 156 -7.24 20.70 -7.05
N CYS A 157 -7.34 21.41 -8.18
CA CYS A 157 -6.49 21.15 -9.36
C CYS A 157 -5.01 21.39 -9.06
N ASP A 158 -4.66 22.52 -8.46
CA ASP A 158 -3.28 22.90 -8.15
C ASP A 158 -2.65 21.92 -7.15
N ASN A 159 -3.39 21.54 -6.11
CA ASN A 159 -2.98 20.52 -5.15
C ASN A 159 -2.73 19.16 -5.83
N PHE A 160 -3.66 18.75 -6.69
CA PHE A 160 -3.61 17.47 -7.40
C PHE A 160 -2.39 17.40 -8.33
N ASP A 161 -2.20 18.40 -9.19
CA ASP A 161 -1.12 18.45 -10.15
C ASP A 161 0.25 18.61 -9.47
N SER A 162 0.33 19.39 -8.40
CA SER A 162 1.57 19.59 -7.63
C SER A 162 1.99 18.29 -6.93
N CYS A 163 1.07 17.62 -6.23
CA CYS A 163 1.39 16.39 -5.49
C CYS A 163 1.71 15.20 -6.40
N LEU A 164 1.14 15.16 -7.61
CA LEU A 164 1.44 14.15 -8.63
C LEU A 164 2.63 14.55 -9.52
N PHE A 165 3.13 15.78 -9.41
CA PHE A 165 4.19 16.33 -10.25
C PHE A 165 3.87 16.20 -11.75
N SER A 166 2.59 16.33 -12.11
CA SER A 166 2.08 16.13 -13.47
C SER A 166 0.77 16.87 -13.68
N ARG A 167 0.59 17.51 -14.85
CA ARG A 167 -0.64 18.22 -15.23
C ARG A 167 -1.70 17.25 -15.73
N GLU A 168 -2.46 16.66 -14.82
CA GLU A 168 -3.46 15.62 -15.13
C GLU A 168 -4.87 15.97 -14.63
N ALA A 169 -5.04 16.99 -13.78
CA ALA A 169 -6.33 17.35 -13.20
C ALA A 169 -7.44 17.53 -14.26
N SER A 170 -7.14 18.20 -15.39
CA SER A 170 -8.10 18.41 -16.48
C SER A 170 -8.57 17.09 -17.12
N ASN A 171 -7.67 16.12 -17.30
CA ASN A 171 -8.03 14.79 -17.82
C ASN A 171 -8.97 14.06 -16.85
N TYR A 172 -8.72 14.20 -15.54
CA TYR A 172 -9.54 13.60 -14.50
C TYR A 172 -10.93 14.25 -14.41
N ILE A 173 -11.03 15.58 -14.54
CA ILE A 173 -12.32 16.29 -14.64
C ILE A 173 -13.11 15.78 -15.85
N SER A 174 -12.47 15.68 -17.02
CA SER A 174 -13.11 15.12 -18.22
C SER A 174 -13.64 13.70 -17.98
N ASP A 175 -12.89 12.85 -17.27
CA ASP A 175 -13.32 11.49 -16.96
C ASP A 175 -14.52 11.45 -16.01
N ILE A 176 -14.55 12.31 -15.00
CA ILE A 176 -15.69 12.47 -14.07
C ILE A 176 -16.95 12.86 -14.84
N LEU A 177 -16.84 13.88 -15.71
CA LEU A 177 -17.95 14.38 -16.50
C LEU A 177 -18.45 13.34 -17.50
N LYS A 178 -17.55 12.62 -18.18
CA LYS A 178 -17.92 11.50 -19.06
C LYS A 178 -18.64 10.40 -18.29
N HIS A 179 -18.32 10.19 -17.02
CA HIS A 179 -19.06 9.25 -16.18
C HIS A 179 -20.45 9.79 -15.85
N TYR A 180 -20.57 11.06 -15.43
CA TYR A 180 -21.86 11.69 -15.15
C TYR A 180 -22.79 11.78 -16.36
N GLN A 181 -22.24 12.00 -17.54
CA GLN A 181 -23.00 11.93 -18.78
C GLN A 181 -23.52 10.51 -19.05
N ARG A 182 -22.68 9.49 -18.81
CA ARG A 182 -23.06 8.07 -19.00
C ARG A 182 -24.20 7.63 -18.09
N ILE A 183 -24.20 8.05 -16.82
CA ILE A 183 -25.26 7.72 -15.86
C ILE A 183 -26.46 8.68 -15.94
N GLY A 184 -26.45 9.64 -16.86
CA GLY A 184 -27.51 10.63 -17.01
C GLY A 184 -27.67 11.55 -15.79
N ALA A 185 -26.56 11.87 -15.12
CA ALA A 185 -26.50 12.89 -14.07
C ALA A 185 -26.33 14.30 -14.66
N VAL A 186 -25.68 14.42 -15.81
CA VAL A 186 -25.44 15.70 -16.49
C VAL A 186 -25.66 15.55 -17.99
N GLU A 187 -26.25 16.56 -18.62
CA GLU A 187 -26.26 16.72 -20.07
C GLU A 187 -25.39 17.92 -20.47
N LEU A 188 -24.45 17.68 -21.39
CA LEU A 188 -23.43 18.64 -21.82
C LEU A 188 -23.70 19.04 -23.27
N SER A 189 -23.76 20.34 -23.55
CA SER A 189 -23.85 20.88 -24.90
C SER A 189 -22.50 20.80 -25.63
N ARG A 190 -22.49 21.03 -26.95
CA ARG A 190 -21.27 20.93 -27.78
C ARG A 190 -20.22 21.98 -27.45
N ASP A 191 -20.65 23.11 -26.90
CA ASP A 191 -19.86 24.24 -26.44
C ASP A 191 -19.49 24.14 -24.95
N TYR A 192 -19.68 22.96 -24.33
CA TYR A 192 -19.36 22.76 -22.93
C TYR A 192 -17.90 23.09 -22.62
N GLN A 193 -17.71 23.90 -21.58
CA GLN A 193 -16.41 24.22 -21.00
C GLN A 193 -16.54 24.18 -19.48
N MET A 194 -15.66 23.40 -18.82
CA MET A 194 -15.45 23.49 -17.38
C MET A 194 -13.97 23.64 -17.14
N ASN A 195 -13.61 24.83 -16.66
CA ASN A 195 -12.31 25.14 -16.14
C ASN A 195 -12.49 25.83 -14.77
N HIS A 196 -11.39 26.24 -14.14
CA HIS A 196 -11.43 26.96 -12.88
C HIS A 196 -11.91 28.42 -13.01
N GLU A 197 -12.23 28.89 -14.21
CA GLU A 197 -12.65 30.27 -14.49
C GLU A 197 -14.14 30.37 -14.84
N ASN A 198 -14.73 29.32 -15.42
CA ASN A 198 -16.11 29.29 -15.87
C ASN A 198 -16.62 27.86 -16.09
N VAL A 199 -17.94 27.69 -15.94
CA VAL A 199 -18.70 26.54 -16.41
C VAL A 199 -19.76 26.99 -17.40
N GLN A 200 -19.67 26.51 -18.63
CA GLN A 200 -20.64 26.76 -19.70
C GLN A 200 -21.13 25.44 -20.29
N GLY A 201 -22.37 25.42 -20.76
CA GLY A 201 -22.89 24.30 -21.56
C GLY A 201 -23.41 23.11 -20.76
N VAL A 202 -23.86 23.30 -19.51
CA VAL A 202 -24.64 22.28 -18.76
C VAL A 202 -26.13 22.55 -19.01
N SER A 203 -26.81 21.66 -19.73
CA SER A 203 -28.24 21.82 -20.05
C SER A 203 -29.18 21.17 -19.03
N LEU A 204 -28.73 20.10 -18.37
CA LEU A 204 -29.47 19.36 -17.36
C LEU A 204 -28.52 18.88 -16.25
N LEU A 205 -28.95 19.01 -15.01
CA LEU A 205 -28.25 18.47 -13.83
C LEU A 205 -29.24 17.72 -12.93
N ASP A 206 -28.93 16.46 -12.65
CA ASP A 206 -29.59 15.65 -11.64
C ASP A 206 -28.61 15.43 -10.47
N SER A 207 -28.67 16.34 -9.50
CA SER A 207 -27.77 16.35 -8.33
C SER A 207 -27.89 15.09 -7.47
N SER A 208 -29.03 14.37 -7.55
CA SER A 208 -29.26 13.13 -6.80
C SER A 208 -28.38 11.97 -7.28
N LYS A 209 -27.88 12.04 -8.53
CA LYS A 209 -26.99 11.04 -9.14
C LYS A 209 -25.52 11.37 -9.00
N LEU A 210 -25.16 12.54 -8.46
CA LEU A 210 -23.77 12.88 -8.19
C LEU A 210 -23.22 11.99 -7.07
N VAL A 211 -21.94 11.65 -7.21
CA VAL A 211 -21.27 10.75 -6.27
C VAL A 211 -20.93 11.53 -5.02
N ARG A 212 -21.46 11.10 -3.86
CA ARG A 212 -21.05 11.66 -2.57
C ARG A 212 -19.63 11.20 -2.25
N ALA A 213 -18.71 12.15 -2.12
CA ALA A 213 -17.31 11.88 -1.89
C ALA A 213 -16.98 11.94 -0.38
N GLY A 214 -16.10 11.03 0.05
CA GLY A 214 -15.44 11.12 1.35
C GLY A 214 -16.16 10.50 2.54
N SER A 215 -15.40 10.43 3.63
CA SER A 215 -15.79 9.98 4.96
C SER A 215 -14.93 10.77 5.94
N SER A 216 -15.45 11.08 7.13
CA SER A 216 -14.65 11.67 8.22
C SER A 216 -13.78 10.62 8.94
N LYS A 217 -14.08 9.34 8.73
CA LYS A 217 -13.34 8.21 9.31
C LYS A 217 -12.52 7.46 8.25
N SER A 218 -11.26 7.17 8.56
CA SER A 218 -10.37 6.40 7.69
C SER A 218 -10.86 4.95 7.56
N ASP A 219 -10.78 4.40 6.35
CA ASP A 219 -11.14 3.01 6.09
C ASP A 219 -10.17 2.03 6.73
N ILE A 220 -8.87 2.33 6.67
CA ILE A 220 -7.80 1.49 7.19
C ILE A 220 -6.95 2.24 8.22
N GLY A 221 -6.41 1.49 9.18
CA GLY A 221 -5.47 1.98 10.20
C GLY A 221 -4.50 0.88 10.57
N PHE A 222 -3.30 1.23 11.04
CA PHE A 222 -2.24 0.27 11.36
C PHE A 222 -1.87 0.32 12.83
N SER A 223 -1.76 -0.86 13.44
CA SER A 223 -1.46 -1.03 14.85
C SER A 223 -0.24 -1.90 15.08
N PHE A 224 0.75 -1.36 15.78
CA PHE A 224 2.07 -1.95 15.94
C PHE A 224 2.26 -2.51 17.35
N SER A 225 2.53 -3.82 17.43
CA SER A 225 2.71 -4.52 18.70
C SER A 225 4.00 -4.14 19.43
N PRO A 226 4.11 -4.41 20.73
CA PRO A 226 5.36 -4.47 21.46
C PRO A 226 6.31 -5.53 20.90
N SER A 227 7.56 -5.14 20.71
CA SER A 227 8.58 -6.00 20.09
C SER A 227 10.02 -5.71 20.55
N GLY A 228 10.22 -4.78 21.49
CA GLY A 228 11.54 -4.42 22.02
C GLY A 228 12.53 -4.06 20.91
N PHE A 229 13.71 -4.67 20.90
CA PHE A 229 14.73 -4.40 19.88
C PHE A 229 14.42 -4.94 18.48
N LEU A 230 13.27 -5.61 18.27
CA LEU A 230 12.75 -5.90 16.94
C LEU A 230 12.04 -4.69 16.28
N MET A 231 12.13 -3.51 16.90
CA MET A 231 11.64 -2.23 16.36
C MET A 231 11.95 -2.00 14.87
N PRO A 232 13.15 -2.35 14.34
CA PRO A 232 13.42 -2.23 12.89
C PRO A 232 12.41 -2.94 11.99
N TYR A 233 11.82 -4.06 12.42
CA TYR A 233 10.77 -4.75 11.65
C TYR A 233 9.55 -3.86 11.42
N HIS A 234 9.14 -3.07 12.41
CA HIS A 234 8.04 -2.13 12.27
C HIS A 234 8.39 -0.98 11.33
N LEU A 235 9.63 -0.45 11.43
CA LEU A 235 10.09 0.60 10.52
C LEU A 235 10.16 0.12 9.06
N GLY A 236 10.60 -1.11 8.82
CA GLY A 236 10.60 -1.70 7.49
C GLY A 236 9.19 -1.79 6.89
N ILE A 237 8.21 -2.22 7.70
CA ILE A 237 6.79 -2.26 7.29
C ILE A 237 6.28 -0.85 7.00
N LEU A 238 6.55 0.11 7.89
CA LEU A 238 6.15 1.50 7.70
C LEU A 238 6.74 2.07 6.41
N SER A 239 8.04 1.88 6.17
CA SER A 239 8.72 2.32 4.96
C SER A 239 8.05 1.75 3.72
N HIS A 240 7.92 0.43 3.61
CA HIS A 240 7.33 -0.20 2.42
C HIS A 240 5.88 0.22 2.15
N LEU A 241 5.07 0.42 3.20
CA LEU A 241 3.69 0.86 3.04
C LEU A 241 3.58 2.36 2.70
N CYS A 242 4.55 3.18 3.12
CA CYS A 242 4.67 4.56 2.67
C CYS A 242 5.07 4.62 1.19
N ASP A 243 5.94 3.71 0.72
CA ASP A 243 6.37 3.66 -0.69
C ASP A 243 5.19 3.57 -1.68
N TYR A 244 4.11 2.94 -1.25
CA TYR A 244 2.88 2.74 -2.02
C TYR A 244 1.72 3.64 -1.62
N ASN A 245 1.95 4.66 -0.78
CA ASN A 245 0.94 5.58 -0.25
C ASN A 245 -0.20 4.89 0.52
N ILE A 246 0.01 3.64 0.96
CA ILE A 246 -0.94 2.88 1.80
C ILE A 246 -0.95 3.45 3.21
N ILE A 247 0.22 3.85 3.73
CA ILE A 247 0.34 4.72 4.90
C ILE A 247 0.68 6.11 4.40
N ASN A 248 -0.13 7.08 4.81
CA ASN A 248 -0.08 8.49 4.40
C ASN A 248 -0.73 9.34 5.51
N CYS A 249 -0.72 10.66 5.39
CA CYS A 249 -1.14 11.60 6.44
C CYS A 249 -2.57 11.40 6.97
N THR A 250 -3.47 10.73 6.24
CA THR A 250 -4.87 10.47 6.67
C THR A 250 -5.03 9.16 7.44
N VAL A 251 -4.04 8.26 7.38
CA VAL A 251 -4.14 6.93 7.99
C VAL A 251 -3.78 6.98 9.47
N PRO A 252 -4.67 6.57 10.39
CA PRO A 252 -4.37 6.52 11.82
C PRO A 252 -3.40 5.38 12.14
N LEU A 253 -2.46 5.66 13.04
CA LEU A 253 -1.45 4.69 13.50
C LEU A 253 -1.55 4.54 15.02
N SER A 254 -1.50 3.31 15.53
CA SER A 254 -1.45 3.06 16.96
C SER A 254 -0.32 2.09 17.32
N GLY A 255 0.18 2.17 18.55
CA GLY A 255 1.31 1.35 18.95
C GLY A 255 1.48 1.24 20.45
N ALA A 256 2.19 0.21 20.87
CA ALA A 256 2.62 0.01 22.25
C ALA A 256 4.09 -0.38 22.30
N SER A 257 4.82 0.09 23.31
CA SER A 257 6.25 -0.16 23.49
C SER A 257 7.07 0.24 22.24
N SER A 258 7.96 -0.61 21.73
CA SER A 258 8.65 -0.36 20.46
C SER A 258 7.74 -0.04 19.27
N GLY A 259 6.49 -0.53 19.27
CA GLY A 259 5.49 -0.16 18.26
C GLY A 259 5.09 1.32 18.33
N SER A 260 4.93 1.89 19.54
CA SER A 260 4.64 3.32 19.71
C SER A 260 5.83 4.20 19.36
N LEU A 261 7.05 3.76 19.71
CA LEU A 261 8.28 4.41 19.30
C LEU A 261 8.42 4.44 17.77
N SER A 262 8.13 3.33 17.08
CA SER A 262 8.23 3.22 15.62
C SER A 262 7.32 4.20 14.89
N ILE A 263 6.04 4.29 15.29
CA ILE A 263 5.08 5.19 14.64
C ILE A 263 5.37 6.66 14.95
N CYS A 264 5.87 6.96 16.16
CA CYS A 264 6.31 8.31 16.51
C CYS A 264 7.49 8.73 15.64
N TYR A 265 8.51 7.87 15.52
CA TYR A 265 9.70 8.17 14.72
C TYR A 265 9.37 8.27 13.22
N SER A 266 8.47 7.44 12.69
CA SER A 266 8.08 7.54 11.28
C SER A 266 7.33 8.83 10.93
N VAL A 267 6.73 9.50 11.91
CA VAL A 267 6.05 10.79 11.74
C VAL A 267 7.02 11.94 11.92
N VAL A 268 7.85 11.89 12.98
CA VAL A 268 8.68 13.02 13.40
C VAL A 268 10.01 13.08 12.65
N MET A 269 10.54 11.96 12.15
CA MET A 269 11.84 11.91 11.45
C MET A 269 11.68 12.00 9.93
N ASN A 270 12.70 12.55 9.24
CA ASN A 270 12.61 12.91 7.81
C ASN A 270 12.65 11.65 6.92
N SER A 271 13.33 10.60 7.38
CA SER A 271 13.52 9.36 6.64
C SER A 271 13.62 8.17 7.59
N PHE A 272 13.26 6.98 7.10
CA PHE A 272 13.39 5.74 7.87
C PHE A 272 14.86 5.36 8.11
N THR A 273 15.75 5.77 7.22
CA THR A 273 17.20 5.69 7.41
C THR A 273 17.66 6.44 8.66
N ASN A 274 17.13 7.63 8.95
CA ASN A 274 17.45 8.36 10.19
C ASN A 274 16.87 7.67 11.42
N CYS A 275 15.67 7.08 11.31
CA CYS A 275 15.12 6.23 12.37
C CYS A 275 16.06 5.06 12.68
N MET A 276 16.52 4.35 11.65
CA MET A 276 17.43 3.20 11.80
C MET A 276 18.75 3.59 12.48
N LYS A 277 19.39 4.69 12.06
CA LYS A 277 20.61 5.20 12.71
C LYS A 277 20.41 5.48 14.19
N THR A 278 19.28 6.08 14.55
CA THR A 278 18.94 6.40 15.95
C THR A 278 18.86 5.12 16.78
N ILE A 279 18.26 4.06 16.22
CA ILE A 279 18.18 2.73 16.85
C ILE A 279 19.56 2.08 16.95
N GLU A 280 20.35 2.10 15.88
CA GLU A 280 21.70 1.54 15.84
C GLU A 280 22.60 2.22 16.89
N SER A 281 22.51 3.55 17.02
CA SER A 281 23.22 4.34 18.04
C SER A 281 22.76 3.98 19.46
N ALA A 282 21.46 3.98 19.72
CA ALA A 282 20.89 3.65 21.02
C ALA A 282 21.25 2.22 21.47
N THR A 283 21.19 1.25 20.55
CA THR A 283 21.58 -0.14 20.84
C THR A 283 23.08 -0.27 21.04
N SER A 284 23.91 0.50 20.34
CA SER A 284 25.36 0.54 20.56
C SER A 284 25.72 1.06 21.96
N ARG A 285 25.08 2.15 22.41
CA ARG A 285 25.21 2.68 23.78
C ARG A 285 24.89 1.61 24.84
N LEU A 286 23.77 0.91 24.65
CA LEU A 286 23.36 -0.19 25.55
C LEU A 286 24.39 -1.33 25.59
N ARG A 287 24.92 -1.77 24.44
CA ARG A 287 25.92 -2.86 24.39
C ARG A 287 27.25 -2.46 25.04
N GLN A 288 27.67 -1.21 24.91
CA GLN A 288 28.92 -0.73 25.52
C GLN A 288 28.84 -0.71 27.04
N ASN A 289 27.66 -0.41 27.59
CA ASN A 289 27.40 -0.46 29.04
C ASN A 289 27.43 -1.89 29.61
N ASP A 290 27.16 -2.92 28.79
CA ASP A 290 27.26 -4.33 29.20
C ASP A 290 28.71 -4.87 29.22
N VAL A 291 29.65 -4.22 28.51
CA VAL A 291 31.01 -4.75 28.25
C VAL A 291 32.09 -4.12 29.13
N ASN A 292 31.87 -2.93 29.71
CA ASN A 292 32.91 -2.19 30.43
C ASN A 292 32.63 -2.02 31.94
N ASP A 293 33.46 -2.72 32.72
CA ASP A 293 34.13 -2.21 33.93
C ASP A 293 33.47 -2.43 35.31
N VAL A 294 34.14 -3.26 36.13
CA VAL A 294 33.83 -3.59 37.53
C VAL A 294 33.98 -2.35 38.45
N ASN A 295 34.57 -1.25 37.94
CA ASN A 295 34.78 0.00 38.68
C ASN A 295 34.14 1.25 38.06
N SER A 296 33.27 1.13 37.05
CA SER A 296 32.58 2.31 36.49
C SER A 296 31.30 2.68 37.27
N VAL A 297 31.22 3.96 37.63
CA VAL A 297 30.10 4.57 38.35
C VAL A 297 28.84 4.54 37.48
N LYS A 298 27.88 3.67 37.86
CA LYS A 298 26.49 3.57 37.36
C LYS A 298 26.32 3.29 35.86
N GLY A 299 26.18 2.00 35.50
CA GLY A 299 25.61 1.62 34.20
C GLY A 299 24.23 2.26 33.99
N GLU A 300 24.05 2.97 32.88
CA GLU A 300 22.78 3.59 32.53
C GLU A 300 21.72 2.51 32.26
N HIS A 301 20.58 2.60 32.93
CA HIS A 301 19.47 1.68 32.70
C HIS A 301 18.75 2.01 31.38
N LEU A 302 18.08 1.04 30.76
CA LEU A 302 17.39 1.21 29.46
C LEU A 302 16.46 2.43 29.41
N ASP A 303 15.73 2.72 30.49
CA ASP A 303 14.86 3.90 30.56
C ASP A 303 15.63 5.23 30.50
N THR A 304 16.87 5.27 31.02
CA THR A 304 17.73 6.47 30.94
C THR A 304 18.18 6.71 29.50
N ILE A 305 18.71 5.68 28.84
CA ILE A 305 19.12 5.79 27.43
C ILE A 305 17.93 6.10 26.54
N LEU A 306 16.77 5.46 26.77
CA LEU A 306 15.55 5.77 26.03
C LEU A 306 15.12 7.23 26.23
N LYS A 307 15.15 7.73 27.47
CA LYS A 307 14.83 9.13 27.77
C LYS A 307 15.76 10.07 27.01
N ASP A 308 17.07 9.84 27.06
CA ASP A 308 18.07 10.69 26.43
C ASP A 308 17.89 10.70 24.91
N VAL A 309 17.77 9.52 24.29
CA VAL A 309 17.55 9.39 22.85
C VAL A 309 16.25 10.06 22.42
N LEU A 310 15.19 9.99 23.23
CA LEU A 310 13.93 10.66 22.95
C LEU A 310 14.07 12.19 23.02
N TYR A 311 14.80 12.74 23.99
CA TYR A 311 15.05 14.20 24.03
C TYR A 311 16.03 14.67 22.94
N GLU A 312 16.95 13.81 22.52
CA GLU A 312 17.82 14.07 21.35
C GLU A 312 17.02 14.07 20.03
N SER A 313 15.95 13.27 19.94
CA SER A 313 15.18 13.07 18.70
C SER A 313 13.91 13.92 18.60
N LEU A 314 13.25 14.21 19.72
CA LEU A 314 11.98 14.93 19.80
C LEU A 314 12.24 16.37 20.28
N VAL A 315 12.41 17.29 19.32
CA VAL A 315 12.61 18.72 19.62
C VAL A 315 11.27 19.44 19.86
N GLU A 316 11.32 20.70 20.31
CA GLU A 316 10.14 21.55 20.50
C GLU A 316 9.27 21.61 19.23
N GLY A 317 7.95 21.54 19.36
CA GLY A 317 7.03 21.43 18.21
C GLY A 317 6.63 20.01 17.83
N SER A 318 7.36 18.97 18.29
CA SER A 318 7.08 17.57 17.91
C SER A 318 5.70 17.10 18.33
N ASN A 319 5.25 17.48 19.54
CA ASN A 319 3.94 17.07 20.06
C ASN A 319 2.81 17.77 19.31
N GLU A 320 2.94 19.06 18.98
CA GLU A 320 1.98 19.81 18.19
C GLU A 320 1.85 19.19 16.80
N PHE A 321 2.97 18.88 16.14
CA PHE A 321 2.99 18.24 14.82
C PHE A 321 2.31 16.87 14.80
N ILE A 322 2.55 16.04 15.83
CA ILE A 322 1.86 14.76 15.98
C ILE A 322 0.35 14.96 16.18
N ASN A 323 -0.04 15.93 17.02
CA ASN A 323 -1.44 16.21 17.32
C ASN A 323 -2.20 16.79 16.10
N SER A 324 -1.52 17.56 15.24
CA SER A 324 -2.12 18.19 14.05
C SER A 324 -2.27 17.23 12.87
N ARG A 325 -1.69 16.04 12.94
CA ARG A 325 -1.78 15.03 11.89
C ARG A 325 -3.23 14.54 11.72
N ILE A 326 -3.71 14.48 10.47
CA ILE A 326 -5.09 14.07 10.14
C ILE A 326 -5.40 12.67 10.70
N GLY A 327 -4.59 11.67 10.34
CA GLY A 327 -4.69 10.35 10.96
C GLY A 327 -4.03 10.36 12.34
N LYS A 328 -4.81 10.15 13.39
CA LYS A 328 -4.33 10.21 14.78
C LYS A 328 -3.22 9.18 15.06
N ILE A 329 -2.26 9.59 15.90
CA ILE A 329 -1.27 8.71 16.51
C ILE A 329 -1.73 8.32 17.91
N THR A 330 -1.83 7.02 18.20
CA THR A 330 -2.29 6.52 19.51
C THR A 330 -1.21 5.69 20.18
N VAL A 331 -0.70 6.18 21.31
CA VAL A 331 0.25 5.48 22.18
C VAL A 331 -0.49 4.76 23.29
N ALA A 332 -0.26 3.44 23.41
CA ALA A 332 -0.87 2.63 24.46
C ALA A 332 0.14 2.20 25.53
N TYR A 333 -0.27 2.31 26.79
CA TYR A 333 0.49 1.87 27.97
C TYR A 333 -0.45 1.15 28.94
N SER A 334 0.10 0.48 29.93
CA SER A 334 -0.68 -0.28 30.91
C SER A 334 -0.63 0.36 32.28
N ILE A 335 -1.74 0.29 33.01
CA ILE A 335 -1.81 0.59 34.45
C ILE A 335 -2.37 -0.61 35.20
N ILE A 336 -2.06 -0.73 36.49
CA ILE A 336 -2.71 -1.73 37.35
C ILE A 336 -3.95 -1.10 37.97
N LYS A 337 -5.13 -1.70 37.71
CA LYS A 337 -6.39 -1.34 38.35
C LYS A 337 -7.09 -2.60 38.83
N HIS A 338 -7.44 -2.66 40.11
CA HIS A 338 -8.02 -3.85 40.75
C HIS A 338 -7.22 -5.15 40.48
N LEU A 339 -5.90 -5.10 40.73
CA LEU A 339 -4.96 -6.23 40.53
C LEU A 339 -4.90 -6.79 39.10
N ARG A 340 -5.39 -6.05 38.10
CA ARG A 340 -5.34 -6.41 36.68
C ARG A 340 -4.72 -5.29 35.86
N PHE A 341 -3.90 -5.65 34.88
CA PHE A 341 -3.42 -4.71 33.88
C PHE A 341 -4.56 -4.24 32.99
N ARG A 342 -4.66 -2.93 32.80
CA ARG A 342 -5.62 -2.28 31.92
C ARG A 342 -4.86 -1.37 30.97
N ALA A 343 -5.11 -1.54 29.68
CA ALA A 343 -4.58 -0.65 28.67
C ALA A 343 -5.20 0.76 28.81
N LYS A 344 -4.36 1.77 28.68
CA LYS A 344 -4.70 3.18 28.52
C LYS A 344 -4.12 3.63 27.19
N GLN A 345 -4.82 4.54 26.52
CA GLN A 345 -4.44 5.08 25.23
C GLN A 345 -4.33 6.61 25.36
N CYS A 346 -3.33 7.18 24.69
CA CYS A 346 -3.10 8.61 24.63
C CYS A 346 -2.83 8.98 23.17
N SER A 347 -3.58 9.95 22.64
CA SER A 347 -3.45 10.43 21.27
C SER A 347 -3.37 11.96 21.18
N ASN A 348 -3.24 12.63 22.32
CA ASN A 348 -3.07 14.07 22.40
C ASN A 348 -2.02 14.38 23.48
N PHE A 349 -0.99 15.12 23.10
CA PHE A 349 0.19 15.38 23.92
C PHE A 349 0.34 16.88 24.18
N THR A 350 0.45 17.26 25.45
CA THR A 350 0.46 18.68 25.86
C THR A 350 1.82 19.36 25.75
N SER A 351 2.90 18.58 25.70
CA SER A 351 4.28 19.06 25.56
C SER A 351 5.18 17.92 25.08
N VAL A 352 6.40 18.25 24.65
CA VAL A 352 7.45 17.25 24.35
C VAL A 352 7.70 16.36 25.57
N SER A 353 7.76 16.92 26.78
CA SER A 353 7.93 16.13 28.01
C SER A 353 6.78 15.14 28.23
N ASP A 354 5.53 15.56 27.99
CA ASP A 354 4.35 14.69 28.11
C ASP A 354 4.40 13.54 27.08
N LEU A 355 4.83 13.83 25.84
CA LEU A 355 5.06 12.83 24.81
C LEU A 355 6.17 11.84 25.19
N VAL A 356 7.33 12.34 25.63
CA VAL A 356 8.46 11.51 26.08
C VAL A 356 8.05 10.61 27.24
N ASP A 357 7.36 11.15 28.24
CA ASP A 357 6.90 10.36 29.39
C ASP A 357 5.83 9.34 28.98
N CYS A 358 4.96 9.66 28.02
CA CYS A 358 3.99 8.70 27.50
C CYS A 358 4.69 7.53 26.75
N LEU A 359 5.69 7.82 25.92
CA LEU A 359 6.46 6.81 25.17
C LEU A 359 7.29 5.92 26.11
N ARG A 360 7.91 6.53 27.14
CA ARG A 360 8.59 5.80 28.21
C ARG A 360 7.63 4.91 28.99
N ALA A 361 6.47 5.44 29.39
CA ALA A 361 5.42 4.67 30.05
C ALA A 361 4.92 3.49 29.21
N SER A 362 4.81 3.68 27.89
CA SER A 362 4.43 2.63 26.93
C SER A 362 5.45 1.50 26.82
N SER A 363 6.73 1.79 27.08
CA SER A 363 7.87 0.87 26.91
C SER A 363 8.47 0.39 28.24
N TYR A 364 7.86 0.72 29.38
CA TYR A 364 8.43 0.48 30.69
C TYR A 364 8.18 -0.95 31.20
N ILE A 365 9.23 -1.78 31.22
CA ILE A 365 9.20 -3.12 31.78
C ILE A 365 9.86 -3.07 33.17
N PRO A 366 9.13 -3.37 34.27
CA PRO A 366 9.69 -3.30 35.62
C PRO A 366 10.95 -4.13 35.79
N MET A 367 11.93 -3.59 36.54
CA MET A 367 13.25 -4.19 36.81
C MET A 367 14.18 -4.34 35.61
N TYR A 368 13.62 -4.52 34.41
CA TYR A 368 14.38 -4.54 33.16
C TYR A 368 14.73 -3.13 32.69
N SER A 369 13.73 -2.23 32.61
CA SER A 369 13.92 -0.85 32.17
C SER A 369 14.60 0.03 33.22
N SER A 370 14.17 -0.09 34.48
CA SER A 370 14.75 0.59 35.66
C SER A 370 14.20 -0.05 36.94
N LYS A 371 14.88 0.21 38.08
CA LYS A 371 14.36 -0.10 39.43
C LYS A 371 13.34 0.92 39.92
N LYS A 372 13.39 2.17 39.42
CA LYS A 372 12.47 3.24 39.83
C LYS A 372 11.16 3.10 39.06
N PRO A 373 9.99 3.14 39.73
CA PRO A 373 8.71 3.02 39.04
C PRO A 373 8.49 4.18 38.07
N MET A 374 7.97 3.87 36.87
CA MET A 374 7.52 4.89 35.93
C MET A 374 6.13 5.39 36.33
N ILE A 375 6.00 6.70 36.54
CA ILE A 375 4.74 7.35 36.88
C ILE A 375 4.37 8.29 35.74
N TYR A 376 3.18 8.13 35.18
CA TYR A 376 2.64 9.01 34.15
C TYR A 376 1.16 9.28 34.42
N LYS A 377 0.76 10.56 34.31
CA LYS A 377 -0.60 11.04 34.65
C LYS A 377 -1.11 10.49 35.99
N GLY A 378 -0.26 10.54 37.02
CA GLY A 378 -0.56 10.12 38.39
C GLY A 378 -0.69 8.61 38.62
N ASN A 379 -0.37 7.76 37.65
CA ASN A 379 -0.48 6.31 37.76
C ASN A 379 0.87 5.62 37.58
N HIS A 380 1.06 4.49 38.27
CA HIS A 380 2.17 3.57 37.96
C HIS A 380 1.91 2.92 36.60
N CYS A 381 2.85 3.13 35.68
CA CYS A 381 2.74 2.71 34.30
C CYS A 381 3.67 1.54 33.99
N TYR A 382 3.22 0.72 33.05
CA TYR A 382 3.87 -0.49 32.60
C TYR A 382 3.71 -0.62 31.09
N ASP A 383 4.56 -1.46 30.49
CA ASP A 383 4.54 -1.75 29.07
C ASP A 383 3.12 -2.10 28.58
N GLY A 384 2.74 -1.54 27.44
CA GLY A 384 1.42 -1.75 26.83
C GLY A 384 1.09 -3.22 26.55
N GLN A 385 2.09 -4.09 26.38
CA GLN A 385 1.93 -5.54 26.19
C GLN A 385 1.08 -6.18 27.29
N LEU A 386 1.20 -5.72 28.54
CA LEU A 386 0.53 -6.32 29.70
C LEU A 386 -0.99 -6.10 29.68
N GLY A 387 -1.44 -4.93 29.21
CA GLY A 387 -2.84 -4.55 29.09
C GLY A 387 -3.51 -4.99 27.79
N LEU A 388 -2.73 -5.36 26.77
CA LEU A 388 -3.18 -5.64 25.39
C LEU A 388 -3.02 -7.11 24.97
N SER A 389 -2.89 -8.03 25.92
CA SER A 389 -2.65 -9.46 25.64
C SER A 389 -3.69 -10.12 24.71
N LYS A 390 -4.95 -9.64 24.71
CA LYS A 390 -6.04 -10.17 23.86
C LYS A 390 -5.94 -9.76 22.39
N SER A 391 -5.23 -8.68 22.08
CA SER A 391 -5.09 -8.13 20.72
C SER A 391 -3.69 -8.36 20.13
N LEU A 392 -2.97 -9.38 20.62
CA LEU A 392 -1.56 -9.63 20.28
C LEU A 392 -0.65 -8.42 20.57
N GLY A 393 -1.01 -7.62 21.58
CA GLY A 393 -0.28 -6.40 21.94
C GLY A 393 -0.61 -5.17 21.10
N CYS A 394 -1.43 -5.30 20.05
CA CYS A 394 -1.79 -4.20 19.16
C CYS A 394 -2.99 -3.40 19.72
N PRO A 395 -2.86 -2.09 20.04
CA PRO A 395 -4.00 -1.25 20.40
C PRO A 395 -4.93 -1.00 19.20
N ASP A 396 -6.21 -0.69 19.43
CA ASP A 396 -7.11 -0.35 18.32
C ASP A 396 -6.75 1.01 17.68
N THR A 397 -7.25 1.27 16.47
CA THR A 397 -7.08 2.54 15.75
C THR A 397 -8.43 3.21 15.52
N ASP A 398 -8.44 4.49 15.15
CA ASP A 398 -9.66 5.24 14.81
C ASP A 398 -10.16 4.97 13.37
N SER A 399 -9.85 3.80 12.82
CA SER A 399 -10.27 3.40 11.47
C SER A 399 -11.44 2.42 11.49
N ARG A 400 -12.03 2.17 10.32
CA ARG A 400 -13.05 1.11 10.14
C ARG A 400 -12.43 -0.30 10.21
N ARG A 401 -11.19 -0.45 9.74
CA ARG A 401 -10.43 -1.70 9.74
C ARG A 401 -9.01 -1.48 10.27
N THR A 402 -8.62 -2.22 11.31
CA THR A 402 -7.28 -2.14 11.90
C THR A 402 -6.41 -3.32 11.48
N ILE A 403 -5.28 -3.03 10.82
CA ILE A 403 -4.24 -4.00 10.48
C ILE A 403 -3.25 -4.10 11.63
N ARG A 404 -3.03 -5.31 12.13
CA ARG A 404 -2.19 -5.60 13.29
C ARG A 404 -0.83 -6.12 12.83
N VAL A 405 0.22 -5.39 13.17
CA VAL A 405 1.59 -5.68 12.81
C VAL A 405 2.30 -6.32 13.98
N ASN A 406 2.88 -7.51 13.77
CA ASN A 406 3.61 -8.20 14.82
C ASN A 406 4.76 -9.06 14.26
N PRO A 407 6.02 -8.89 14.74
CA PRO A 407 7.17 -9.66 14.25
C PRO A 407 7.18 -11.12 14.71
N TYR A 408 6.37 -11.49 15.70
CA TYR A 408 6.28 -12.86 16.16
C TYR A 408 5.31 -13.67 15.31
N GLN A 409 5.71 -14.91 14.99
CA GLN A 409 4.84 -15.86 14.33
C GLN A 409 3.76 -16.34 15.30
N PHE A 410 2.55 -15.82 15.14
CA PHE A 410 1.36 -16.31 15.82
C PHE A 410 0.53 -17.20 14.90
N THR A 411 0.05 -18.31 15.43
CA THR A 411 -0.97 -19.16 14.81
C THR A 411 -2.19 -19.15 15.71
N SER A 412 -2.97 -18.07 15.66
CA SER A 412 -4.27 -18.00 16.35
C SER A 412 -5.40 -18.36 15.39
N SER A 413 -6.53 -18.80 15.93
CA SER A 413 -7.75 -18.99 15.16
C SER A 413 -8.18 -17.71 14.43
N SER A 414 -7.97 -16.53 15.02
CA SER A 414 -8.26 -15.24 14.39
C SER A 414 -7.46 -15.00 13.10
N ILE A 415 -6.18 -15.41 13.07
CA ILE A 415 -5.33 -15.31 11.86
C ILE A 415 -5.73 -16.36 10.83
N SER A 416 -6.02 -17.60 11.27
CA SER A 416 -6.38 -18.68 10.35
C SER A 416 -7.76 -18.51 9.71
N ASN A 417 -8.65 -17.76 10.35
CA ASN A 417 -10.04 -17.59 9.93
C ASN A 417 -10.26 -16.38 9.02
N GLN A 418 -9.22 -15.74 8.52
CA GLN A 418 -9.34 -14.61 7.61
C GLN A 418 -9.47 -15.06 6.15
N ASN A 419 -10.62 -14.79 5.54
CA ASN A 419 -10.94 -15.21 4.18
C ASN A 419 -10.88 -14.06 3.18
N LEU A 420 -11.66 -12.98 3.35
CA LEU A 420 -11.62 -11.83 2.44
C LEU A 420 -10.90 -10.61 3.03
N LEU A 421 -10.70 -10.53 4.34
CA LEU A 421 -9.96 -9.44 4.97
C LEU A 421 -8.65 -9.98 5.54
N ASN A 422 -7.52 -9.33 5.27
CA ASN A 422 -6.23 -9.66 5.87
C ASN A 422 -5.85 -8.60 6.91
N GLU A 423 -6.05 -8.86 8.20
CA GLU A 423 -5.82 -7.86 9.25
C GLU A 423 -4.51 -8.08 9.99
N PHE A 424 -3.59 -8.89 9.47
CA PHE A 424 -2.34 -9.22 10.13
C PHE A 424 -1.14 -9.15 9.20
N ILE A 425 -0.11 -8.40 9.59
CA ILE A 425 1.23 -8.46 9.02
C ILE A 425 2.14 -9.14 10.03
N THR A 426 2.40 -10.42 9.82
CA THR A 426 3.33 -11.21 10.65
C THR A 426 4.00 -12.30 9.80
N PRO A 427 5.10 -12.92 10.26
CA PRO A 427 5.81 -13.94 9.49
C PRO A 427 4.99 -15.16 9.04
N HIS A 428 3.78 -15.35 9.57
CA HIS A 428 2.84 -16.39 9.12
C HIS A 428 2.56 -16.35 7.60
N LEU A 429 2.70 -15.17 6.98
CA LEU A 429 2.48 -14.95 5.55
C LEU A 429 3.44 -15.79 4.68
N THR A 430 4.63 -16.14 5.20
CA THR A 430 5.62 -17.00 4.51
C THR A 430 5.04 -18.36 4.13
N GLY A 431 4.08 -18.89 4.91
CA GLY A 431 3.41 -20.15 4.62
C GLY A 431 2.57 -20.13 3.33
N ARG A 432 2.37 -18.96 2.72
CA ARG A 432 1.59 -18.77 1.48
C ARG A 432 2.46 -18.44 0.27
N ASP A 433 3.79 -18.53 0.40
CA ASP A 433 4.74 -18.16 -0.67
C ASP A 433 4.49 -18.94 -1.98
N GLU A 434 4.04 -20.20 -1.93
CA GLU A 434 3.74 -20.98 -3.16
C GLU A 434 2.62 -20.35 -4.01
N PHE A 435 1.58 -19.81 -3.36
CA PHE A 435 0.47 -19.12 -4.02
C PHE A 435 0.85 -17.70 -4.45
N LEU A 436 1.65 -17.01 -3.64
CA LEU A 436 2.21 -15.71 -3.97
C LEU A 436 3.08 -15.78 -5.23
N MET A 437 3.95 -16.78 -5.33
CA MET A 437 4.78 -17.04 -6.51
C MET A 437 3.94 -17.27 -7.77
N TYR A 438 2.88 -18.07 -7.67
CA TYR A 438 1.95 -18.27 -8.78
C TYR A 438 1.27 -16.95 -9.17
N TYR A 439 0.75 -16.20 -8.21
CA TYR A 439 0.03 -14.96 -8.48
C TYR A 439 0.91 -13.89 -9.14
N ILE A 440 2.16 -13.72 -8.67
CA ILE A 440 3.12 -12.79 -9.29
C ILE A 440 3.43 -13.19 -10.74
N ARG A 441 3.65 -14.48 -11.01
CA ARG A 441 3.85 -14.97 -12.38
C ARG A 441 2.64 -14.74 -13.26
N LEU A 442 1.44 -15.03 -12.74
CA LEU A 442 0.19 -14.78 -13.45
C LEU A 442 0.05 -13.29 -13.80
N LYS A 443 0.31 -12.39 -12.86
CA LYS A 443 0.18 -10.95 -13.09
C LYS A 443 1.25 -10.40 -14.02
N SER A 444 2.49 -10.91 -13.97
CA SER A 444 3.51 -10.59 -14.97
C SER A 444 3.11 -11.06 -16.36
N LEU A 445 2.54 -12.26 -16.50
CA LEU A 445 2.05 -12.75 -17.79
C LEU A 445 0.89 -11.88 -18.32
N ILE A 446 -0.11 -11.59 -17.48
CA ILE A 446 -1.23 -10.70 -17.84
C ILE A 446 -0.71 -9.33 -18.28
N TYR A 447 0.22 -8.76 -17.53
CA TYR A 447 0.85 -7.49 -17.85
C TYR A 447 1.53 -7.53 -19.24
N GLN A 448 2.33 -8.55 -19.53
CA GLN A 448 2.96 -8.73 -20.84
C GLN A 448 1.94 -8.87 -21.97
N LEU A 449 0.85 -9.61 -21.75
CA LEU A 449 -0.23 -9.73 -22.73
C LEU A 449 -0.96 -8.39 -22.96
N CYS A 450 -1.16 -7.58 -21.92
CA CYS A 450 -1.72 -6.24 -22.07
C CYS A 450 -0.79 -5.29 -22.82
N LEU A 451 0.51 -5.32 -22.53
CA LEU A 451 1.49 -4.53 -23.28
C LEU A 451 1.50 -4.93 -24.76
N ARG A 452 1.39 -6.23 -25.02
CA ARG A 452 1.31 -6.76 -26.38
C ARG A 452 0.04 -6.31 -27.11
N GLU A 453 -1.11 -6.36 -26.46
CA GLU A 453 -2.36 -5.81 -27.00
C GLU A 453 -2.21 -4.32 -27.36
N ILE A 454 -1.66 -3.51 -26.45
CA ILE A 454 -1.43 -2.08 -26.69
C ILE A 454 -0.44 -1.86 -27.85
N ALA A 455 0.60 -2.70 -27.96
CA ALA A 455 1.54 -2.63 -29.07
C ALA A 455 0.86 -2.97 -30.41
N LEU A 456 0.01 -4.00 -30.46
CA LEU A 456 -0.76 -4.36 -31.65
C LEU A 456 -1.79 -3.28 -32.01
N GLU A 457 -2.44 -2.66 -31.02
CA GLU A 457 -3.30 -1.49 -31.21
C GLU A 457 -2.53 -0.35 -31.88
N ASN A 458 -1.32 -0.03 -31.40
CA ASN A 458 -0.49 1.02 -31.99
C ASN A 458 -0.02 0.70 -33.42
N LEU A 459 0.07 -0.58 -33.79
CA LEU A 459 0.44 -1.04 -35.13
C LEU A 459 -0.77 -1.24 -36.06
N ASN A 460 -1.99 -0.90 -35.63
CA ASN A 460 -3.24 -1.19 -36.35
C ASN A 460 -3.48 -2.68 -36.64
N MET A 461 -2.96 -3.57 -35.79
CA MET A 461 -3.06 -5.03 -35.89
C MET A 461 -3.91 -5.65 -34.78
N ALA A 462 -4.86 -4.89 -34.21
CA ALA A 462 -5.68 -5.32 -33.08
C ALA A 462 -6.49 -6.62 -33.35
N THR A 463 -6.78 -6.94 -34.61
CA THR A 463 -7.47 -8.16 -35.03
C THR A 463 -6.64 -9.45 -34.90
N GLU A 464 -5.33 -9.34 -34.69
CA GLU A 464 -4.46 -10.51 -34.50
C GLU A 464 -4.48 -11.02 -33.05
N PHE A 465 -4.71 -10.13 -32.07
CA PHE A 465 -4.69 -10.50 -30.66
C PHE A 465 -5.70 -11.60 -30.28
N PRO A 466 -6.95 -11.62 -30.80
CA PRO A 466 -7.89 -12.72 -30.54
C PRO A 466 -7.40 -14.08 -31.05
N LYS A 467 -6.61 -14.12 -32.14
CA LYS A 467 -6.00 -15.36 -32.64
C LYS A 467 -4.94 -15.87 -31.67
N GLU A 468 -4.13 -14.97 -31.12
CA GLU A 468 -3.16 -15.31 -30.07
C GLU A 468 -3.85 -15.87 -28.83
N LEU A 469 -4.92 -15.23 -28.36
CA LEU A 469 -5.71 -15.71 -27.22
C LEU A 469 -6.27 -17.12 -27.47
N THR A 470 -6.74 -17.40 -28.70
CA THR A 470 -7.22 -18.73 -29.09
C THR A 470 -6.12 -19.77 -28.98
N HIS A 471 -4.92 -19.48 -29.49
CA HIS A 471 -3.77 -20.37 -29.35
C HIS A 471 -3.35 -20.55 -27.88
N CYS A 472 -3.43 -19.51 -27.05
CA CYS A 472 -3.19 -19.61 -25.61
C CYS A 472 -4.17 -20.58 -24.94
N ILE A 473 -5.47 -20.47 -25.24
CA ILE A 473 -6.50 -21.35 -24.66
C ILE A 473 -6.24 -22.81 -25.07
N ASN A 474 -5.98 -23.07 -26.35
CA ASN A 474 -5.67 -24.42 -26.83
C ASN A 474 -4.41 -25.00 -26.17
N LEU A 475 -3.33 -24.20 -26.10
CA LEU A 475 -2.09 -24.62 -25.45
C LEU A 475 -2.29 -24.89 -23.95
N TYR A 476 -3.09 -24.07 -23.26
CA TYR A 476 -3.45 -24.29 -21.85
C TYR A 476 -4.05 -25.69 -21.63
N HIS A 477 -4.95 -26.12 -22.51
CA HIS A 477 -5.58 -27.44 -22.43
C HIS A 477 -4.58 -28.57 -22.74
N ASN A 478 -3.64 -28.35 -23.67
CA ASN A 478 -2.63 -29.34 -24.06
C ASN A 478 -1.54 -29.59 -22.99
N ILE A 479 -1.28 -28.63 -22.09
CA ILE A 479 -0.27 -28.78 -21.03
C ILE A 479 -0.84 -29.62 -19.87
N SER A 480 -0.41 -30.86 -19.71
CA SER A 480 -0.87 -31.73 -18.60
C SER A 480 0.29 -32.16 -17.67
N PRO A 481 0.08 -32.21 -16.34
CA PRO A 481 1.09 -32.73 -15.40
C PRO A 481 1.31 -34.24 -15.60
N ARG A 482 2.55 -34.74 -15.46
CA ARG A 482 2.83 -36.19 -15.50
C ARG A 482 2.43 -36.90 -14.20
N SER A 483 2.45 -36.19 -13.07
CA SER A 483 2.09 -36.69 -11.74
C SER A 483 1.74 -35.51 -10.81
N PRO A 484 0.83 -35.69 -9.84
CA PRO A 484 0.48 -34.65 -8.86
C PRO A 484 1.56 -34.40 -7.79
N SER A 485 2.75 -34.99 -7.88
CA SER A 485 3.81 -34.84 -6.88
C SER A 485 4.44 -33.45 -6.89
N LYS A 486 4.54 -32.82 -5.71
CA LYS A 486 5.07 -31.45 -5.49
C LYS A 486 6.59 -31.32 -5.65
N ILE A 487 7.33 -32.43 -5.81
CA ILE A 487 8.79 -32.42 -5.80
C ILE A 487 9.30 -32.08 -7.20
N ASN A 488 9.80 -30.86 -7.35
CA ASN A 488 10.46 -30.31 -8.54
C ASN A 488 9.52 -30.11 -9.76
N ILE A 489 8.72 -29.03 -9.70
CA ILE A 489 7.67 -28.66 -10.67
C ILE A 489 8.16 -28.77 -12.13
N ILE A 490 9.36 -28.29 -12.43
CA ILE A 490 9.92 -28.27 -13.79
C ILE A 490 10.23 -29.69 -14.31
N LYS A 491 10.61 -30.63 -13.44
CA LYS A 491 10.97 -32.00 -13.85
C LYS A 491 9.74 -32.89 -14.07
N ASN A 492 8.58 -32.53 -13.52
CA ASN A 492 7.37 -33.37 -13.49
C ASN A 492 6.37 -33.11 -14.64
N PHE A 493 6.70 -32.31 -15.64
CA PHE A 493 5.80 -32.04 -16.77
C PHE A 493 6.22 -32.68 -18.08
N ASN A 494 5.22 -33.02 -18.89
CA ASN A 494 5.43 -33.59 -20.21
C ASN A 494 5.83 -32.49 -21.19
N LYS A 495 7.02 -32.59 -21.80
CA LYS A 495 7.49 -31.60 -22.79
C LYS A 495 6.78 -31.72 -24.15
N ASN A 496 5.85 -32.67 -24.32
CA ASN A 496 5.10 -32.87 -25.57
C ASN A 496 4.33 -31.63 -26.03
N TYR A 497 3.98 -30.69 -25.13
CA TYR A 497 3.33 -29.43 -25.53
C TYR A 497 4.20 -28.60 -26.50
N LYS A 498 5.55 -28.73 -26.45
CA LYS A 498 6.46 -28.03 -27.38
C LYS A 498 6.28 -28.46 -28.83
N ASN A 499 5.71 -29.65 -29.08
CA ASN A 499 5.45 -30.19 -30.40
C ASN A 499 4.04 -29.81 -30.92
N THR A 500 3.25 -29.07 -30.15
CA THR A 500 1.89 -28.68 -30.56
C THR A 500 1.94 -27.50 -31.52
N ARG A 501 0.97 -27.47 -32.45
CA ARG A 501 0.80 -26.35 -33.39
C ARG A 501 0.61 -25.01 -32.68
N ASP A 502 -0.10 -25.00 -31.56
CA ASP A 502 -0.34 -23.77 -30.79
C ASP A 502 0.96 -23.23 -30.17
N TYR A 503 1.85 -24.11 -29.68
CA TYR A 503 3.17 -23.69 -29.19
C TYR A 503 4.02 -23.06 -30.30
N THR A 504 4.11 -23.71 -31.48
CA THR A 504 4.89 -23.19 -32.60
C THR A 504 4.33 -21.86 -33.12
N ASN A 505 2.99 -21.73 -33.17
CA ASN A 505 2.33 -20.50 -33.59
C ASN A 505 2.57 -19.36 -32.59
N LEU A 506 2.42 -19.61 -31.28
CA LEU A 506 2.69 -18.59 -30.27
C LEU A 506 4.17 -18.18 -30.25
N LEU A 507 5.10 -19.12 -30.42
CA LEU A 507 6.52 -18.79 -30.52
C LEU A 507 6.80 -17.87 -31.72
N ALA A 508 6.20 -18.15 -32.87
CA ALA A 508 6.33 -17.32 -34.07
C ALA A 508 5.69 -15.93 -33.90
N LEU A 509 4.48 -15.87 -33.32
CA LEU A 509 3.75 -14.61 -33.10
C LEU A 509 4.45 -13.74 -32.05
N TRP A 510 4.85 -14.33 -30.93
CA TRP A 510 5.43 -13.60 -29.80
C TRP A 510 6.89 -13.25 -30.01
N ASN A 511 7.61 -14.04 -30.82
CA ASN A 511 9.05 -13.91 -31.02
C ASN A 511 9.83 -13.82 -29.69
N SER A 512 9.35 -14.53 -28.66
CA SER A 512 9.87 -14.47 -27.30
C SER A 512 9.68 -15.81 -26.60
N GLU A 513 10.77 -16.59 -26.53
CA GLU A 513 10.78 -17.85 -25.78
C GLU A 513 10.53 -17.60 -24.29
N LYS A 514 11.03 -16.48 -23.74
CA LYS A 514 10.82 -16.10 -22.33
C LYS A 514 9.34 -15.91 -21.98
N LEU A 515 8.56 -15.26 -22.84
CA LEU A 515 7.12 -15.06 -22.62
C LEU A 515 6.37 -16.39 -22.68
N LEU A 516 6.76 -17.27 -23.61
CA LEU A 516 6.19 -18.60 -23.75
C LEU A 516 6.54 -19.51 -22.56
N ASP A 517 7.77 -19.45 -22.06
CA ASP A 517 8.21 -20.14 -20.85
C ASP A 517 7.43 -19.65 -19.62
N LEU A 518 7.22 -18.33 -19.48
CA LEU A 518 6.39 -17.78 -18.41
C LEU A 518 4.93 -18.26 -18.52
N PHE A 519 4.35 -18.26 -19.73
CA PHE A 519 3.01 -18.80 -19.97
C PHE A 519 2.91 -20.25 -19.49
N VAL A 520 3.83 -21.09 -19.94
CA VAL A 520 3.88 -22.51 -19.57
C VAL A 520 4.04 -22.68 -18.06
N LEU A 521 4.94 -21.92 -17.42
CA LEU A 521 5.15 -21.97 -15.97
C LEU A 521 3.89 -21.59 -15.19
N VAL A 522 3.13 -20.58 -15.62
CA VAL A 522 1.86 -20.20 -14.99
C VAL A 522 0.86 -21.35 -15.08
N VAL A 523 0.68 -21.95 -16.26
CA VAL A 523 -0.23 -23.11 -16.44
C VAL A 523 0.18 -24.27 -15.54
N MET A 524 1.47 -24.55 -15.44
CA MET A 524 2.01 -25.63 -14.61
C MET A 524 1.71 -25.43 -13.13
N PHE A 525 1.96 -24.22 -12.61
CA PHE A 525 1.67 -23.88 -11.22
C PHE A 525 0.17 -23.89 -10.94
N GLU A 526 -0.65 -23.37 -11.85
CA GLU A 526 -2.11 -23.37 -11.73
C GLU A 526 -2.67 -24.79 -11.51
N LYS A 527 -2.21 -25.75 -12.33
CA LYS A 527 -2.64 -27.15 -12.28
C LYS A 527 -2.07 -27.90 -11.06
N ILE A 528 -0.81 -27.68 -10.68
CA ILE A 528 -0.19 -28.33 -9.51
C ILE A 528 -0.82 -27.85 -8.20
N LEU A 529 -0.98 -26.53 -8.04
CA LEU A 529 -1.52 -25.93 -6.82
C LEU A 529 -3.04 -26.10 -6.73
N GLN A 530 -3.71 -26.50 -7.82
CA GLN A 530 -5.16 -26.66 -7.90
C GLN A 530 -5.87 -25.38 -7.41
N VAL A 531 -5.45 -24.24 -7.95
CA VAL A 531 -5.77 -22.91 -7.40
C VAL A 531 -7.28 -22.65 -7.27
N ASP A 532 -8.11 -23.26 -8.12
CA ASP A 532 -9.58 -23.14 -8.04
C ASP A 532 -10.17 -23.73 -6.74
N LYS A 533 -9.47 -24.64 -6.05
CA LYS A 533 -9.90 -25.14 -4.73
C LYS A 533 -9.72 -24.11 -3.60
N TYR A 534 -8.93 -23.07 -3.85
CA TYR A 534 -8.50 -22.08 -2.86
C TYR A 534 -8.96 -20.65 -3.20
N ASN A 535 -9.79 -20.45 -4.23
CA ASN A 535 -10.38 -19.14 -4.54
C ASN A 535 -11.87 -19.08 -4.19
N ALA A 536 -12.50 -17.94 -4.46
CA ALA A 536 -13.90 -17.67 -4.14
C ALA A 536 -14.90 -18.39 -5.06
N LYS A 537 -14.48 -18.92 -6.22
CA LYS A 537 -15.38 -19.59 -7.18
C LYS A 537 -16.07 -20.82 -6.59
N LYS A 538 -15.46 -21.43 -5.57
CA LYS A 538 -16.02 -22.61 -4.88
C LYS A 538 -17.25 -22.28 -4.02
N TYR A 539 -17.50 -21.01 -3.73
CA TYR A 539 -18.61 -20.61 -2.87
C TYR A 539 -19.84 -20.24 -3.70
N GLN A 540 -21.00 -20.67 -3.21
CA GLN A 540 -22.29 -20.20 -3.71
C GLN A 540 -22.68 -18.91 -2.98
N LEU A 541 -23.16 -17.94 -3.75
CA LEU A 541 -23.58 -16.63 -3.28
C LEU A 541 -25.10 -16.50 -3.42
N ASP A 542 -25.73 -15.88 -2.42
CA ASP A 542 -27.17 -15.56 -2.46
C ASP A 542 -27.32 -14.07 -2.75
N SER A 543 -28.36 -13.66 -3.48
CA SER A 543 -28.57 -12.28 -3.96
C SER A 543 -28.48 -11.22 -2.86
N VAL A 544 -29.00 -11.52 -1.66
CA VAL A 544 -29.16 -10.57 -0.55
C VAL A 544 -27.99 -10.58 0.45
N SER A 545 -27.01 -11.47 0.28
CA SER A 545 -25.97 -11.65 1.30
C SER A 545 -24.89 -10.55 1.27
N ASP A 546 -24.60 -9.97 2.44
CA ASP A 546 -23.43 -9.10 2.63
C ASP A 546 -22.15 -9.96 2.48
N ILE A 547 -21.40 -9.70 1.40
CA ILE A 547 -20.21 -10.47 1.02
C ILE A 547 -19.19 -10.49 2.16
N LEU A 548 -18.98 -9.36 2.84
CA LEU A 548 -17.99 -9.26 3.91
C LEU A 548 -18.46 -9.98 5.17
N LYS A 549 -19.75 -9.92 5.51
CA LYS A 549 -20.27 -10.70 6.64
C LYS A 549 -20.24 -12.21 6.35
N LYS A 550 -20.53 -12.64 5.12
CA LYS A 550 -20.63 -14.06 4.75
C LYS A 550 -19.27 -14.72 4.48
N PHE A 551 -18.31 -13.96 3.96
CA PHE A 551 -17.00 -14.46 3.51
C PHE A 551 -15.80 -13.73 4.12
N GLY A 552 -15.99 -12.71 4.96
CA GLY A 552 -14.91 -12.02 5.67
C GLY A 552 -14.16 -12.95 6.62
N THR A 553 -14.92 -13.69 7.44
CA THR A 553 -14.38 -14.64 8.43
C THR A 553 -14.82 -16.08 8.16
N ASN A 554 -13.93 -17.02 8.44
CA ASN A 554 -14.07 -18.44 8.16
C ASN A 554 -14.84 -19.16 9.28
N ASN A 555 -15.82 -19.99 8.93
CA ASN A 555 -16.36 -21.01 9.84
C ASN A 555 -15.42 -22.23 9.82
N LEU A 556 -15.38 -23.01 10.91
CA LEU A 556 -14.53 -24.20 11.09
C LEU A 556 -14.54 -25.19 9.90
N PHE A 557 -15.58 -25.19 9.07
CA PHE A 557 -15.77 -26.10 7.93
C PHE A 557 -15.41 -25.53 6.55
N LYS A 558 -15.07 -24.24 6.44
CA LYS A 558 -14.73 -23.60 5.16
C LYS A 558 -13.20 -23.58 4.96
N LYS A 559 -12.71 -23.98 3.78
CA LYS A 559 -11.28 -23.87 3.42
C LYS A 559 -10.91 -22.42 3.15
N SER A 560 -9.75 -21.95 3.61
CA SER A 560 -9.35 -20.55 3.41
C SER A 560 -9.22 -20.15 1.94
N ILE A 561 -9.53 -18.88 1.64
CA ILE A 561 -9.26 -18.26 0.33
C ILE A 561 -7.77 -17.90 0.31
N GLN A 562 -7.00 -18.43 -0.64
CA GLN A 562 -5.54 -18.20 -0.73
C GLN A 562 -5.10 -17.79 -2.13
N THR A 563 -5.95 -17.99 -3.14
CA THR A 563 -5.66 -17.72 -4.55
C THR A 563 -6.70 -16.79 -5.14
N SER A 564 -6.34 -16.10 -6.23
CA SER A 564 -7.26 -15.22 -6.94
C SER A 564 -8.37 -16.02 -7.66
N SER A 565 -9.54 -15.40 -7.77
CA SER A 565 -10.60 -15.81 -8.68
C SER A 565 -10.22 -15.61 -10.15
N MET A 566 -9.33 -14.65 -10.45
CA MET A 566 -8.76 -14.46 -11.77
C MET A 566 -7.63 -15.47 -11.98
N THR A 567 -7.94 -16.62 -12.57
CA THR A 567 -6.94 -17.59 -13.04
C THR A 567 -6.50 -17.25 -14.48
N LEU A 568 -5.43 -17.87 -15.00
CA LEU A 568 -5.02 -17.64 -16.39
C LEU A 568 -6.15 -17.97 -17.36
N LEU A 569 -6.82 -19.11 -17.16
CA LEU A 569 -7.94 -19.51 -18.00
C LEU A 569 -9.11 -18.50 -17.93
N THR A 570 -9.38 -17.98 -16.72
CA THR A 570 -10.43 -16.97 -16.50
C THR A 570 -10.11 -15.68 -17.26
N TYR A 571 -8.86 -15.22 -17.18
CA TYR A 571 -8.38 -14.04 -17.89
C TYR A 571 -8.51 -14.20 -19.41
N LEU A 572 -8.03 -15.32 -19.96
CA LEU A 572 -8.07 -15.57 -21.40
C LEU A 572 -9.50 -15.55 -21.95
N TYR A 573 -10.43 -16.24 -21.28
CA TYR A 573 -11.83 -16.25 -21.71
C TYR A 573 -12.54 -14.91 -21.52
N LEU A 574 -12.26 -14.18 -20.43
CA LEU A 574 -12.80 -12.83 -20.24
C LEU A 574 -12.27 -11.83 -21.26
N LYS A 575 -11.03 -12.03 -21.72
CA LYS A 575 -10.39 -11.14 -22.69
C LYS A 575 -10.90 -11.42 -24.10
N ILE A 576 -10.97 -12.70 -24.50
CA ILE A 576 -11.42 -13.10 -25.84
C ILE A 576 -12.91 -12.77 -26.08
N SER A 577 -13.75 -12.82 -25.03
CA SER A 577 -15.18 -12.50 -25.14
C SER A 577 -15.47 -11.03 -25.43
N ARG A 578 -14.47 -10.14 -25.35
CA ARG A 578 -14.61 -8.72 -25.73
C ARG A 578 -14.51 -8.49 -27.23
N TYR A 579 -14.14 -9.49 -28.01
CA TYR A 579 -13.99 -9.40 -29.45
C TYR A 579 -15.15 -10.10 -30.15
N SER A 580 -15.69 -9.44 -31.19
CA SER A 580 -16.64 -10.06 -32.12
C SER A 580 -15.88 -11.06 -33.00
N LEU A 581 -15.92 -12.34 -32.63
CA LEU A 581 -15.19 -13.39 -33.35
C LEU A 581 -16.05 -14.01 -34.45
N SER A 582 -15.44 -14.24 -35.61
CA SER A 582 -15.99 -15.07 -36.69
C SER A 582 -15.77 -16.56 -36.46
N THR A 583 -14.84 -16.94 -35.58
CA THR A 583 -14.50 -18.32 -35.22
C THR A 583 -15.13 -18.72 -33.89
N PRO A 584 -15.62 -19.97 -33.73
CA PRO A 584 -16.20 -20.42 -32.47
C PRO A 584 -15.15 -20.43 -31.35
N ILE A 585 -15.49 -19.78 -30.23
CA ILE A 585 -14.69 -19.83 -28.99
C ILE A 585 -14.68 -21.30 -28.51
N PRO A 586 -13.53 -21.83 -28.03
CA PRO A 586 -13.51 -23.13 -27.35
C PRO A 586 -14.57 -23.20 -26.24
N GLN A 587 -15.16 -24.38 -26.01
CA GLN A 587 -16.28 -24.53 -25.08
C GLN A 587 -15.96 -23.91 -23.71
N ILE A 588 -16.69 -22.86 -23.34
CA ILE A 588 -16.51 -22.13 -22.09
C ILE A 588 -16.85 -23.07 -20.92
N PRO A 589 -15.97 -23.25 -19.92
CA PRO A 589 -16.27 -24.03 -18.75
C PRO A 589 -17.50 -23.50 -18.00
N ASP A 590 -18.38 -24.39 -17.53
CA ASP A 590 -19.62 -24.01 -16.81
C ASP A 590 -19.35 -23.08 -15.61
N SER A 591 -18.22 -23.27 -14.92
CA SER A 591 -17.81 -22.44 -13.78
C SER A 591 -17.49 -20.98 -14.16
N LEU A 592 -17.16 -20.72 -15.42
CA LEU A 592 -16.84 -19.39 -15.94
C LEU A 592 -18.00 -18.78 -16.73
N TYR A 593 -18.97 -19.60 -17.14
CA TYR A 593 -20.13 -19.19 -17.93
C TYR A 593 -20.89 -17.99 -17.36
N PRO A 594 -21.18 -17.90 -16.04
CA PRO A 594 -21.90 -16.76 -15.48
C PRO A 594 -21.20 -15.42 -15.73
N ILE A 595 -19.87 -15.42 -15.71
CA ILE A 595 -19.06 -14.20 -15.84
C ILE A 595 -18.73 -13.88 -17.30
N ILE A 596 -18.59 -14.89 -18.15
CA ILE A 596 -18.24 -14.70 -19.57
C ILE A 596 -19.46 -14.44 -20.44
N ASN A 597 -20.54 -15.24 -20.29
CA ASN A 597 -21.54 -15.40 -21.35
C ASN A 597 -22.94 -14.85 -21.04
N ARG A 598 -23.13 -14.15 -19.93
CA ARG A 598 -24.25 -13.21 -19.91
C ARG A 598 -23.77 -11.98 -20.66
N ASN A 599 -24.11 -11.91 -21.95
CA ASN A 599 -24.65 -10.66 -22.47
C ASN A 599 -25.77 -10.32 -21.50
N VAL A 600 -25.39 -9.59 -20.46
CA VAL A 600 -26.33 -8.99 -19.54
C VAL A 600 -27.24 -8.21 -20.47
N ASP A 601 -28.52 -8.62 -20.54
CA ASP A 601 -29.50 -8.08 -21.48
C ASP A 601 -29.31 -6.57 -21.61
N ASP A 602 -29.44 -6.00 -22.80
CA ASP A 602 -29.30 -4.54 -22.98
C ASP A 602 -30.22 -3.75 -22.02
N ASN A 603 -31.29 -4.40 -21.53
CA ASN A 603 -32.25 -3.88 -20.57
C ASN A 603 -31.87 -4.07 -19.09
N ASN A 604 -30.75 -4.70 -18.76
CA ASN A 604 -30.38 -4.98 -17.37
C ASN A 604 -29.73 -3.74 -16.71
N PRO A 605 -30.27 -3.28 -15.56
CA PRO A 605 -29.82 -2.05 -14.91
C PRO A 605 -28.40 -2.14 -14.31
N ASN A 606 -27.89 -3.34 -14.06
CA ASN A 606 -26.55 -3.58 -13.51
C ASN A 606 -25.49 -3.83 -14.59
N LYS A 607 -25.83 -3.83 -15.88
CA LYS A 607 -24.90 -4.09 -16.99
C LYS A 607 -23.63 -3.24 -16.92
N GLU A 608 -23.79 -1.94 -16.73
CA GLU A 608 -22.67 -1.01 -16.65
C GLU A 608 -21.77 -1.32 -15.44
N LYS A 609 -22.37 -1.51 -14.27
CA LYS A 609 -21.65 -1.85 -13.03
C LYS A 609 -20.85 -3.13 -13.19
N ILE A 610 -21.43 -4.16 -13.81
CA ILE A 610 -20.76 -5.43 -14.10
C ILE A 610 -19.57 -5.21 -15.04
N ASN A 611 -19.74 -4.41 -16.10
CA ASN A 611 -18.66 -4.12 -17.06
C ASN A 611 -17.51 -3.35 -16.41
N ILE A 612 -17.79 -2.39 -15.52
CA ILE A 612 -16.78 -1.66 -14.76
C ILE A 612 -15.95 -2.62 -13.89
N LEU A 613 -16.59 -3.52 -13.16
CA LEU A 613 -15.89 -4.51 -12.34
C LEU A 613 -15.11 -5.54 -13.16
N LYS A 614 -15.65 -5.98 -14.31
CA LYS A 614 -14.92 -6.86 -15.25
C LYS A 614 -13.67 -6.16 -15.80
N ASN A 615 -13.78 -4.88 -16.16
CA ASN A 615 -12.63 -4.07 -16.59
C ASN A 615 -11.57 -3.95 -15.48
N LEU A 616 -11.99 -3.67 -14.25
CA LEU A 616 -11.09 -3.63 -13.10
C LEU A 616 -10.32 -4.95 -12.93
N LEU A 617 -11.02 -6.08 -12.95
CA LEU A 617 -10.40 -7.40 -12.82
C LEU A 617 -9.37 -7.71 -13.93
N LEU A 618 -9.58 -7.22 -15.16
CA LEU A 618 -8.67 -7.44 -16.28
C LEU A 618 -7.34 -6.68 -16.14
N PHE A 619 -7.38 -5.49 -15.55
CA PHE A 619 -6.21 -4.60 -15.51
C PHE A 619 -5.52 -4.56 -14.14
N ILE A 620 -6.22 -4.91 -13.05
CA ILE A 620 -5.65 -4.77 -11.71
C ILE A 620 -4.37 -5.59 -11.55
N THR A 621 -3.30 -4.92 -11.17
CA THR A 621 -1.98 -5.52 -10.93
C THR A 621 -1.41 -4.96 -9.63
N PRO A 622 -0.75 -5.82 -8.81
CA PRO A 622 -0.03 -5.35 -7.64
C PRO A 622 1.24 -4.56 -8.05
N PRO A 623 1.89 -3.89 -7.09
CA PRO A 623 3.14 -3.19 -7.37
C PRO A 623 4.26 -4.10 -7.88
N PHE A 624 5.01 -3.62 -8.87
CA PHE A 624 6.03 -4.39 -9.57
C PHE A 624 7.41 -4.41 -8.89
N THR A 625 7.60 -3.70 -7.77
CA THR A 625 8.93 -3.54 -7.16
C THR A 625 8.89 -3.82 -5.66
N LEU A 626 9.96 -4.40 -5.13
CA LEU A 626 10.24 -4.46 -3.70
C LEU A 626 11.64 -3.88 -3.50
N HIS A 627 11.76 -2.88 -2.62
CA HIS A 627 13.02 -2.26 -2.28
C HIS A 627 13.61 -2.89 -1.01
N TYR A 628 14.89 -3.25 -1.04
CA TYR A 628 15.67 -3.57 0.15
C TYR A 628 16.72 -2.48 0.36
N SER A 629 16.94 -2.12 1.62
CA SER A 629 17.90 -1.08 1.98
C SER A 629 19.22 -1.66 2.48
N TYR A 630 19.20 -2.82 3.14
CA TYR A 630 20.37 -3.37 3.81
C TYR A 630 20.72 -4.80 3.39
N CYS A 631 19.76 -5.52 2.83
CA CYS A 631 19.90 -6.91 2.41
C CYS A 631 20.07 -6.99 0.90
N ASP A 632 21.28 -7.28 0.44
CA ASP A 632 21.55 -7.64 -0.96
C ASP A 632 21.19 -9.11 -1.21
N SER A 633 19.88 -9.40 -1.25
CA SER A 633 19.33 -10.72 -1.55
C SER A 633 18.52 -10.67 -2.84
N ASN A 634 18.58 -11.74 -3.62
CA ASN A 634 17.73 -11.96 -4.79
C ASN A 634 16.45 -12.76 -4.48
N GLU A 635 16.21 -13.09 -3.21
CA GLU A 635 15.05 -13.84 -2.72
C GLU A 635 14.25 -13.05 -1.69
N LEU A 636 12.98 -13.44 -1.49
CA LEU A 636 12.17 -12.90 -0.41
C LEU A 636 12.72 -13.39 0.94
N LEU A 637 13.06 -12.46 1.83
CA LEU A 637 13.54 -12.80 3.16
C LEU A 637 12.50 -13.60 3.95
N ARG A 638 12.96 -14.48 4.83
CA ARG A 638 12.12 -15.32 5.68
C ARG A 638 12.64 -15.31 7.10
N ASN A 639 11.72 -15.26 8.05
CA ASN A 639 12.06 -15.44 9.45
C ASN A 639 12.24 -16.93 9.77
N ALA A 640 13.49 -17.39 9.80
CA ALA A 640 13.83 -18.77 10.17
C ALA A 640 14.15 -18.94 11.67
N LEU A 641 14.00 -17.89 12.49
CA LEU A 641 14.34 -17.93 13.90
C LEU A 641 13.20 -18.54 14.73
N SER A 642 13.57 -19.31 15.77
CA SER A 642 12.59 -19.83 16.72
C SER A 642 11.99 -18.73 17.59
N ARG A 643 10.75 -18.91 18.06
CA ARG A 643 10.08 -17.96 18.97
C ARG A 643 10.93 -17.58 20.18
N ARG A 644 11.66 -18.55 20.76
CA ARG A 644 12.58 -18.29 21.89
C ARG A 644 13.75 -17.36 21.51
N LYS A 645 14.34 -17.55 20.33
CA LYS A 645 15.42 -16.69 19.82
C LYS A 645 14.91 -15.28 19.52
N LEU A 646 13.74 -15.16 18.89
CA LEU A 646 13.10 -13.87 18.63
C LEU A 646 12.80 -13.11 19.93
N PHE A 647 12.27 -13.82 20.93
CA PHE A 647 12.02 -13.21 22.24
C PHE A 647 13.33 -12.78 22.92
N GLY A 648 14.39 -13.58 22.82
CA GLY A 648 15.72 -13.17 23.29
C GLY A 648 16.23 -11.89 22.62
N ILE A 649 16.10 -11.79 21.29
CA ILE A 649 16.46 -10.58 20.54
C ILE A 649 15.60 -9.39 20.97
N SER A 650 14.30 -9.57 21.19
CA SER A 650 13.44 -8.47 21.64
C SER A 650 13.85 -7.88 22.99
N LEU A 651 14.46 -8.68 23.86
CA LEU A 651 14.85 -8.31 25.22
C LEU A 651 16.33 -7.94 25.36
N HIS A 652 17.15 -8.10 24.33
CA HIS A 652 18.57 -7.78 24.43
C HIS A 652 19.01 -7.02 23.19
N SER A 653 19.83 -5.98 23.36
CA SER A 653 20.34 -5.20 22.24
C SER A 653 21.08 -6.11 21.26
N SER A 654 20.64 -6.10 20.00
CA SER A 654 21.25 -6.85 18.91
C SER A 654 22.34 -6.06 18.21
N ASP A 655 23.25 -6.74 17.51
CA ASP A 655 24.19 -6.10 16.59
C ASP A 655 23.47 -5.44 15.41
N GLU A 656 24.18 -4.52 14.74
CA GLU A 656 23.68 -3.75 13.60
C GLU A 656 23.18 -4.62 12.45
N PHE A 657 23.88 -5.74 12.18
CA PHE A 657 23.48 -6.67 11.13
C PHE A 657 22.09 -7.25 11.38
N GLN A 658 21.81 -7.68 12.61
CA GLN A 658 20.49 -8.20 12.98
C GLN A 658 19.40 -7.15 12.87
N LEU A 659 19.66 -5.91 13.33
CA LEU A 659 18.69 -4.80 13.23
C LEU A 659 18.32 -4.53 11.77
N ARG A 660 19.32 -4.41 10.91
CA ARG A 660 19.16 -4.20 9.47
C ARG A 660 18.43 -5.35 8.76
N PHE A 661 18.70 -6.61 9.14
CA PHE A 661 17.94 -7.76 8.64
C PHE A 661 16.45 -7.66 8.98
N PHE A 662 16.11 -7.29 10.23
CA PHE A 662 14.71 -7.16 10.63
C PHE A 662 13.99 -6.04 9.89
N TYR A 663 14.68 -4.95 9.54
CA TYR A 663 14.14 -3.89 8.69
C TYR A 663 13.68 -4.42 7.33
N ASP A 664 14.56 -5.07 6.57
CA ASP A 664 14.16 -5.60 5.25
C ASP A 664 13.22 -6.81 5.35
N LEU A 665 13.28 -7.59 6.44
CA LEU A 665 12.28 -8.62 6.71
C LEU A 665 10.89 -8.00 6.91
N GLY A 666 10.81 -6.84 7.57
CA GLY A 666 9.61 -6.03 7.67
C GLY A 666 9.08 -5.64 6.29
N LYS A 667 9.94 -5.06 5.44
CA LYS A 667 9.60 -4.72 4.04
C LYS A 667 9.06 -5.94 3.26
N THR A 668 9.70 -7.09 3.44
CA THR A 668 9.30 -8.34 2.79
C THR A 668 7.92 -8.83 3.25
N ASP A 669 7.64 -8.80 4.55
CA ASP A 669 6.35 -9.25 5.08
C ASP A 669 5.20 -8.29 4.75
N SER A 670 5.47 -6.97 4.69
CA SER A 670 4.50 -6.02 4.15
C SER A 670 4.24 -6.25 2.66
N PHE A 671 5.26 -6.57 1.86
CA PHE A 671 5.07 -6.94 0.45
C PHE A 671 4.18 -8.17 0.33
N ARG A 672 4.43 -9.23 1.13
CA ARG A 672 3.57 -10.41 1.17
C ARG A 672 2.13 -10.06 1.52
N TRP A 673 1.92 -9.13 2.47
CA TRP A 673 0.59 -8.68 2.86
C TRP A 673 -0.11 -7.92 1.73
N VAL A 674 0.58 -6.98 1.06
CA VAL A 674 0.03 -6.23 -0.08
C VAL A 674 -0.41 -7.19 -1.19
N ILE A 675 0.44 -8.14 -1.58
CA ILE A 675 0.06 -9.14 -2.60
C ILE A 675 -1.19 -9.94 -2.18
N GLN A 676 -1.30 -10.28 -0.90
CA GLN A 676 -2.48 -10.97 -0.39
C GLN A 676 -3.73 -10.10 -0.40
N GLU A 677 -3.64 -8.79 -0.12
CA GLU A 677 -4.75 -7.86 -0.25
C GLU A 677 -5.28 -7.82 -1.69
N TYR A 678 -4.39 -7.75 -2.68
CA TYR A 678 -4.78 -7.83 -4.10
C TYR A 678 -5.51 -9.15 -4.42
N ILE A 679 -5.01 -10.28 -3.92
CA ILE A 679 -5.68 -11.58 -4.08
C ILE A 679 -7.07 -11.55 -3.44
N LYS A 680 -7.21 -11.00 -2.23
CA LYS A 680 -8.51 -10.92 -1.55
C LYS A 680 -9.47 -10.00 -2.28
N PHE A 681 -8.97 -8.87 -2.74
CA PHE A 681 -9.74 -7.87 -3.47
C PHE A 681 -10.29 -8.43 -4.78
N GLU A 682 -9.49 -9.17 -5.57
CA GLU A 682 -10.00 -9.83 -6.78
C GLU A 682 -11.09 -10.86 -6.50
N ASN A 683 -11.01 -11.55 -5.36
CA ASN A 683 -12.08 -12.45 -4.91
C ASN A 683 -13.34 -11.67 -4.51
N TYR A 684 -13.20 -10.53 -3.83
CA TYR A 684 -14.32 -9.64 -3.52
C TYR A 684 -14.99 -9.13 -4.79
N VAL A 685 -14.22 -8.60 -5.75
CA VAL A 685 -14.76 -8.08 -7.02
C VAL A 685 -15.48 -9.18 -7.80
N TYR A 686 -14.92 -10.39 -7.85
CA TYR A 686 -15.58 -11.54 -8.46
C TYR A 686 -16.93 -11.87 -7.81
N LEU A 687 -16.98 -11.93 -6.47
CA LEU A 687 -18.22 -12.17 -5.75
C LEU A 687 -19.23 -11.03 -5.96
N LYS A 688 -18.77 -9.78 -6.05
CA LYS A 688 -19.62 -8.62 -6.33
C LYS A 688 -20.24 -8.69 -7.72
N ILE A 689 -19.47 -9.12 -8.74
CA ILE A 689 -20.00 -9.37 -10.08
C ILE A 689 -21.08 -10.44 -10.03
N LEU A 690 -20.84 -11.57 -9.36
CA LEU A 690 -21.86 -12.62 -9.21
C LEU A 690 -23.11 -12.12 -8.49
N GLN A 691 -22.96 -11.29 -7.46
CA GLN A 691 -24.09 -10.70 -6.74
C GLN A 691 -25.00 -9.92 -7.68
N LEU A 692 -24.42 -9.02 -8.47
CA LEU A 692 -25.14 -8.18 -9.43
C LEU A 692 -25.82 -9.01 -10.52
N ILE A 693 -25.18 -10.11 -10.94
CA ILE A 693 -25.75 -11.04 -11.94
C ILE A 693 -26.96 -11.81 -11.38
N ILE A 694 -26.95 -12.17 -10.09
CA ILE A 694 -28.03 -12.95 -9.45
C ILE A 694 -29.20 -12.04 -9.04
N SER A 695 -28.93 -10.80 -8.59
CA SER A 695 -29.99 -9.86 -8.18
C SER A 695 -31.01 -9.54 -9.28
N ASP A 696 -30.65 -9.73 -10.55
CA ASP A 696 -31.54 -9.49 -11.70
C ASP A 696 -32.26 -10.74 -12.23
N SER A 697 -32.24 -11.89 -11.52
CA SER A 697 -33.02 -13.05 -11.95
C SER A 697 -34.54 -12.79 -11.79
N PRO A 698 -35.38 -13.07 -12.81
CA PRO A 698 -36.82 -12.73 -12.81
C PRO A 698 -37.63 -13.33 -11.65
N ASP A 699 -37.14 -14.39 -11.01
CA ASP A 699 -37.76 -15.02 -9.83
C ASP A 699 -37.67 -14.20 -8.53
N ASN A 700 -36.86 -13.12 -8.48
CA ASN A 700 -36.65 -12.30 -7.27
C ASN A 700 -37.40 -10.95 -7.28
N ASN A 701 -38.23 -10.67 -8.29
CA ASN A 701 -38.93 -9.39 -8.47
C ASN A 701 -40.04 -9.08 -7.43
N ASN A 702 -40.24 -9.92 -6.41
CA ASN A 702 -41.16 -9.65 -5.30
C ASN A 702 -40.50 -9.08 -4.04
N SER A 703 -39.22 -8.68 -4.10
CA SER A 703 -38.62 -7.88 -3.04
C SER A 703 -38.11 -6.56 -3.61
N SER A 704 -38.91 -5.50 -3.48
CA SER A 704 -38.45 -4.12 -3.46
C SER A 704 -37.55 -3.91 -2.23
N GLY A 705 -36.40 -4.58 -2.20
CA GLY A 705 -35.35 -4.34 -1.25
C GLY A 705 -34.50 -3.24 -1.82
N GLY A 706 -34.85 -1.99 -1.50
CA GLY A 706 -33.95 -0.87 -1.71
C GLY A 706 -32.56 -1.30 -1.24
N SER A 707 -31.56 -1.14 -2.10
CA SER A 707 -30.18 -1.21 -1.67
C SER A 707 -30.10 -0.33 -0.44
N LYS A 708 -29.95 -0.93 0.74
CA LYS A 708 -29.46 -0.20 1.90
C LYS A 708 -28.08 0.24 1.46
N GLU A 709 -28.03 1.41 0.82
CA GLU A 709 -26.86 2.26 0.85
C GLU A 709 -26.34 2.15 2.26
N PHE A 710 -25.06 1.82 2.37
CA PHE A 710 -24.39 1.94 3.64
C PHE A 710 -24.71 3.35 4.12
N LYS A 711 -25.53 3.44 5.16
CA LYS A 711 -25.51 4.61 6.02
C LYS A 711 -24.06 4.66 6.46
N VAL A 712 -23.31 5.58 5.85
CA VAL A 712 -22.16 6.14 6.52
C VAL A 712 -22.75 6.58 7.85
N ASP A 713 -22.24 6.02 8.95
CA ASP A 713 -22.43 6.64 10.25
C ASP A 713 -21.68 7.98 10.16
N ASP A 714 -22.27 8.93 9.43
CA ASP A 714 -21.87 10.31 9.42
C ASP A 714 -22.29 10.79 10.79
N ASP A 715 -21.32 10.86 11.70
CA ASP A 715 -21.34 11.94 12.67
C ASP A 715 -21.36 13.23 11.83
N ASN A 716 -22.58 13.73 11.54
CA ASN A 716 -22.93 14.91 10.74
C ASN A 716 -22.24 16.22 11.21
N SER A 717 -21.31 16.13 12.16
CA SER A 717 -20.56 17.25 12.73
C SER A 717 -19.08 17.27 12.35
N SER A 718 -18.56 16.24 11.66
CA SER A 718 -17.13 16.10 11.36
C SER A 718 -16.82 16.30 9.88
N GLU A 719 -15.82 17.15 9.59
CA GLU A 719 -15.36 17.46 8.23
C GLU A 719 -14.78 16.20 7.54
N PRO A 720 -15.07 15.94 6.25
CA PRO A 720 -14.49 14.83 5.51
C PRO A 720 -12.96 14.89 5.41
N LEU A 721 -12.28 13.73 5.44
CA LEU A 721 -10.81 13.66 5.42
C LEU A 721 -10.17 14.32 4.19
N HIS A 722 -10.86 14.31 3.04
CA HIS A 722 -10.34 14.91 1.82
C HIS A 722 -10.35 16.44 1.85
N GLU A 723 -11.32 17.06 2.54
CA GLU A 723 -11.39 18.52 2.71
C GLU A 723 -10.31 19.00 3.69
N ILE A 724 -10.13 18.26 4.79
CA ILE A 724 -9.03 18.51 5.75
C ILE A 724 -7.67 18.43 5.04
N GLN A 725 -7.48 17.40 4.20
CA GLN A 725 -6.25 17.25 3.41
C GLN A 725 -6.08 18.38 2.38
N MET A 726 -7.16 18.81 1.71
CA MET A 726 -7.12 19.91 0.74
C MET A 726 -6.54 21.18 1.36
N LYS A 727 -7.00 21.54 2.56
CA LYS A 727 -6.50 22.69 3.32
C LYS A 727 -5.02 22.50 3.70
N LEU A 728 -4.66 21.34 4.28
CA LEU A 728 -3.29 21.02 4.66
C LEU A 728 -2.30 21.14 3.49
N VAL A 729 -2.67 20.62 2.32
CA VAL A 729 -1.83 20.67 1.13
C VAL A 729 -1.75 22.09 0.58
N SER A 730 -2.86 22.84 0.59
CA SER A 730 -2.86 24.24 0.15
C SER A 730 -1.93 25.10 1.01
N ASP A 731 -2.00 24.95 2.34
CA ASP A 731 -1.10 25.63 3.28
C ASP A 731 0.36 25.25 3.01
N THR A 732 0.63 23.95 2.79
CA THR A 732 1.95 23.43 2.45
C THR A 732 2.50 24.05 1.16
N LEU A 733 1.70 24.08 0.09
CA LEU A 733 2.13 24.62 -1.20
C LEU A 733 2.30 26.14 -1.17
N SER A 734 1.55 26.85 -0.33
CA SER A 734 1.73 28.30 -0.15
C SER A 734 3.11 28.67 0.41
N MET A 735 3.78 27.73 1.08
CA MET A 735 5.14 27.87 1.63
C MET A 735 6.23 27.38 0.67
N VAL A 736 5.88 26.89 -0.51
CA VAL A 736 6.82 26.38 -1.52
C VAL A 736 6.75 27.24 -2.78
N ASP A 737 7.89 27.74 -3.25
CA ASP A 737 7.97 28.46 -4.51
C ASP A 737 7.85 27.47 -5.69
N SER A 738 6.87 27.70 -6.57
CA SER A 738 6.55 26.83 -7.71
C SER A 738 7.59 26.82 -8.82
N LEU A 739 8.58 27.72 -8.77
CA LEU A 739 9.68 27.81 -9.72
C LEU A 739 10.65 26.63 -9.53
N GLY A 740 10.59 25.64 -10.44
CA GLY A 740 11.59 24.57 -10.54
C GLY A 740 11.13 23.15 -10.25
N LEU A 741 9.82 22.93 -9.99
CA LEU A 741 9.24 21.59 -9.94
C LEU A 741 9.21 21.01 -11.36
N GLU A 742 9.80 19.83 -11.57
CA GLU A 742 9.82 19.19 -12.89
C GLU A 742 8.45 18.57 -13.16
N THR A 743 7.70 19.14 -14.11
CA THR A 743 6.38 18.64 -14.52
C THR A 743 6.52 17.62 -15.64
N GLN A 744 7.05 16.42 -15.42
CA GLN A 744 7.15 15.44 -16.50
C GLN A 744 6.98 13.98 -16.07
N LEU A 745 5.93 13.35 -16.60
CA LEU A 745 5.90 11.91 -16.85
C LEU A 745 6.02 11.68 -18.35
N VAL A 746 6.87 10.71 -18.75
CA VAL A 746 7.03 10.28 -20.14
C VAL A 746 5.70 9.76 -20.68
N THR A 747 5.06 10.52 -21.58
CA THR A 747 3.67 10.32 -22.00
C THR A 747 3.45 9.22 -23.05
N ASP A 748 4.50 8.72 -23.71
CA ASP A 748 4.34 7.94 -24.95
C ASP A 748 4.82 6.47 -24.92
N SER A 749 5.04 5.89 -23.74
CA SER A 749 5.38 4.46 -23.65
C SER A 749 4.15 3.54 -23.56
N VAL A 750 4.26 2.30 -24.06
CA VAL A 750 3.24 1.24 -23.87
C VAL A 750 2.95 0.98 -22.38
N HIS A 751 3.95 1.15 -21.52
CA HIS A 751 3.81 1.04 -20.07
C HIS A 751 2.94 2.15 -19.49
N TYR A 752 3.14 3.39 -19.94
CA TYR A 752 2.33 4.53 -19.50
C TYR A 752 0.87 4.41 -19.99
N LYS A 753 0.65 3.91 -21.22
CA LYS A 753 -0.70 3.59 -21.71
C LYS A 753 -1.39 2.51 -20.87
N PHE A 754 -0.67 1.47 -20.45
CA PHE A 754 -1.20 0.46 -19.51
C PHE A 754 -1.57 1.09 -18.16
N PHE A 755 -0.68 1.90 -17.59
CA PHE A 755 -0.95 2.62 -16.34
C PHE A 755 -2.19 3.52 -16.44
N LYS A 756 -2.38 4.24 -17.56
CA LYS A 756 -3.60 5.00 -17.84
C LYS A 756 -4.85 4.11 -17.86
N LYS A 757 -4.82 2.96 -18.55
CA LYS A 757 -5.94 2.00 -18.58
C LYS A 757 -6.27 1.43 -17.18
N LEU A 758 -5.25 1.12 -16.38
CA LEU A 758 -5.40 0.66 -14.99
C LEU A 758 -6.06 1.74 -14.12
N ASN A 759 -5.48 2.94 -14.08
CA ASN A 759 -6.00 4.04 -13.25
C ASN A 759 -7.42 4.41 -13.65
N PHE A 760 -7.73 4.46 -14.95
CA PHE A 760 -9.10 4.69 -15.43
C PHE A 760 -10.08 3.63 -14.91
N SER A 761 -9.68 2.36 -14.88
CA SER A 761 -10.52 1.27 -14.37
C SER A 761 -10.78 1.37 -12.86
N ILE A 762 -9.76 1.77 -12.09
CA ILE A 762 -9.88 2.04 -10.65
C ILE A 762 -10.84 3.22 -10.42
N ARG A 763 -10.62 4.35 -11.11
CA ARG A 763 -11.48 5.55 -10.98
C ARG A 763 -12.93 5.28 -11.30
N ASN A 764 -13.24 4.60 -12.40
CA ASN A 764 -14.63 4.27 -12.74
C ASN A 764 -15.30 3.42 -11.64
N SER A 765 -14.53 2.57 -10.97
CA SER A 765 -15.03 1.74 -9.87
C SER A 765 -15.34 2.56 -8.61
N ILE A 766 -14.52 3.58 -8.33
CA ILE A 766 -14.75 4.57 -7.25
C ILE A 766 -15.98 5.41 -7.58
N LEU A 767 -16.04 6.00 -8.79
CA LEU A 767 -17.16 6.82 -9.23
C LEU A 767 -18.49 6.06 -9.23
N SER A 768 -18.48 4.76 -9.53
CA SER A 768 -19.70 3.96 -9.52
C SER A 768 -20.12 3.47 -8.12
N ASN A 769 -19.39 3.85 -7.07
CA ASN A 769 -19.61 3.44 -5.67
C ASN A 769 -19.77 1.91 -5.51
N LEU A 770 -18.95 1.12 -6.21
CA LEU A 770 -19.06 -0.35 -6.23
C LEU A 770 -18.21 -1.04 -5.15
N MET A 771 -17.35 -0.27 -4.48
CA MET A 771 -16.41 -0.77 -3.49
C MET A 771 -16.93 -0.55 -2.07
N ASN A 772 -16.83 -1.60 -1.25
CA ASN A 772 -17.09 -1.46 0.18
C ASN A 772 -15.92 -0.73 0.84
N ALA A 773 -16.22 0.02 1.90
CA ALA A 773 -15.26 0.78 2.69
C ALA A 773 -13.93 0.06 3.03
N PRO A 774 -13.91 -1.25 3.42
CA PRO A 774 -12.65 -1.93 3.74
C PRO A 774 -11.70 -2.17 2.55
N PHE A 775 -12.14 -1.85 1.33
CA PHE A 775 -11.39 -2.00 0.08
C PHE A 775 -11.34 -0.70 -0.76
N SER A 776 -11.88 0.42 -0.26
CA SER A 776 -11.86 1.70 -0.98
C SER A 776 -10.53 2.43 -0.88
N SER A 777 -9.83 2.31 0.27
CA SER A 777 -8.54 2.95 0.55
C SER A 777 -7.35 2.20 0.01
#